data_AF-A0A413VXQ7-F1
#
_entry.id   AF-A0A413VXQ7-F1
#
_cell.length_a   1.000
_cell.length_b   1.000
_cell.length_c   1.000
_cell.angle_alpha   90.00
_cell.angle_beta   90.00
_cell.angle_gamma   90.00
#
_symmetry.space_group_name_H-M   'P 1'
#
loop_
_entity.id
_entity.type
_entity.pdbx_description
1 polymer ?
#
loop_
_entity_poly.entity_id
_entity_poly.type
_entity_poly.pdbx_seq_one_letter_code
_entity_poly.pdbx_strand_id
1 'polypeptide(L)'
;MKLHLCFSLIVLLSLVSCRNDRVYSEWSLQNRDTGEYLGEKEGTFCFAAEPSGDDFFWIIESTPGEEFLIKNKKSGKYLQFDGEEVVCVASDGKGQENLKWKYGGFDFLTQKNCGWYTLENKATSRDLHLMRRGDGIAMGASDRVKDFKSHWNIVREKGTDLSFMITPEEVIDASFLGTREAVAISDTEIESNYHGENRWKLQKDISTFPRFTAENNRMLVALYNMALEEMQLDIRTDSTFMAGALWPDTWTRDAVYSIYFSYAWILPEVSRKTLEKQTLQNPKEALQDTGSGGSWPISTDRVVWAMAAWEYYLYTGDKSWLESVYDGLKYTALKDIHVTFDANVGLFKGETCSMDWRTHTYPNWFINSVIADSFSSGTNALHKFFYQFLGTAGRIIQKPAEEIAMWEKYSGLLKENINKHFWDEKQGCYTCYLYPEYLGYRPTQRVGVMSNGLAAVLDIATTGQSIQMVENFPLYPYGAAVLYPSIPDDFSYHNKSVWPVWETPYMYAARDVKNTKVVEHMIKSLVRAGALFLTHKENMTYDTGYDCGTALNSSRQLWSVASYISMVYRVLFGMTMEEEGITFTPVVPDLVAGKISLENFRYRDAVLNINITGKGNTVKKITVNGQDQKLPYLLPATAQGDYTIDIVMTATHASDKMNLVQPGPREDWSPMEPVLEQKGQIINCPVESGLRYFLCGTKIEDKEITFPYDLSRESAGFYSVYSVDKRGFKSDCSNPVIKTDWREIFEAEDAVSKGTFSNVHSGYSGKGFVVDLYTKPADVVFTIDVPADGDYALVLSGANGHGPDGTYCTIRSVFVDNVDSGTFILEATGDWNKWTRSNYILKNLKAGRHVVSLRLNPEGKGFDSNMSHGREDANDCNLDYLEISRIQ
;
A
#
# COMPACT_ATOMS: atom_id res chain seq x y z
N MET A 1 -29.59 70.98 -7.26
CA MET A 1 -29.22 69.96 -8.27
C MET A 1 -27.69 69.84 -8.35
N LYS A 2 -27.11 69.13 -7.37
CA LYS A 2 -25.70 68.72 -7.32
C LYS A 2 -25.70 67.45 -6.47
N LEU A 3 -25.92 66.31 -7.11
CA LEU A 3 -25.65 64.97 -6.60
C LEU A 3 -26.11 64.03 -7.72
N HIS A 4 -25.23 63.67 -8.67
CA HIS A 4 -25.38 62.53 -9.60
C HIS A 4 -24.13 62.34 -10.49
N LEU A 5 -22.94 62.71 -10.01
CA LEU A 5 -21.70 62.52 -10.77
C LEU A 5 -20.57 61.83 -9.98
N CYS A 6 -20.88 61.12 -8.89
CA CYS A 6 -19.89 60.37 -8.10
C CYS A 6 -20.18 58.86 -7.97
N PHE A 7 -21.18 58.32 -8.66
CA PHE A 7 -21.55 56.90 -8.53
C PHE A 7 -21.24 56.03 -9.76
N SER A 8 -20.55 56.57 -10.76
CA SER A 8 -20.23 55.84 -11.99
C SER A 8 -18.75 55.49 -12.16
N LEU A 9 -17.93 55.64 -11.11
CA LEU A 9 -16.50 55.29 -11.13
C LEU A 9 -16.11 54.14 -10.18
N ILE A 10 -17.06 53.54 -9.44
CA ILE A 10 -16.79 52.46 -8.47
C ILE A 10 -17.33 51.09 -8.96
N VAL A 11 -18.07 51.05 -10.07
CA VAL A 11 -18.68 49.80 -10.63
C VAL A 11 -17.93 49.30 -11.87
N LEU A 12 -16.76 49.87 -12.19
CA LEU A 12 -15.90 49.47 -13.32
C LEU A 12 -14.46 49.12 -12.90
N LEU A 13 -14.30 48.63 -11.66
CA LEU A 13 -13.05 48.08 -11.12
C LEU A 13 -13.18 46.64 -10.60
N SER A 14 -14.28 45.95 -10.91
CA SER A 14 -14.35 44.48 -10.85
C SER A 14 -13.95 43.84 -12.18
N LEU A 15 -12.87 44.36 -12.77
CA LEU A 15 -12.08 43.67 -13.79
C LEU A 15 -11.19 42.68 -13.04
N VAL A 16 -11.42 41.39 -13.27
CA VAL A 16 -10.46 40.28 -13.13
C VAL A 16 -9.35 40.57 -12.12
N SER A 17 -9.64 40.37 -10.84
CA SER A 17 -8.58 40.18 -9.88
C SER A 17 -8.04 38.77 -10.13
N CYS A 18 -7.02 38.67 -10.98
CA CYS A 18 -6.03 37.59 -10.89
C CYS A 18 -5.34 37.75 -9.52
N ARG A 19 -6.00 37.30 -8.45
CA ARG A 19 -5.30 36.95 -7.21
C ARG A 19 -4.57 35.65 -7.52
N ASN A 20 -3.32 35.77 -7.94
CA ASN A 20 -2.33 34.76 -7.58
C ASN A 20 -2.22 34.81 -6.06
N ASP A 21 -3.09 34.09 -5.35
CA ASP A 21 -2.80 33.73 -3.97
C ASP A 21 -1.57 32.83 -4.07
N ARG A 22 -0.38 33.42 -3.94
CA ARG A 22 0.89 32.69 -4.02
C ARG A 22 0.84 31.59 -2.96
N VAL A 23 0.93 30.34 -3.39
CA VAL A 23 1.07 29.19 -2.49
C VAL A 23 2.26 29.41 -1.57
N TYR A 24 2.13 29.01 -0.31
CA TYR A 24 3.19 29.13 0.68
C TYR A 24 3.11 28.00 1.71
N SER A 25 4.26 27.71 2.31
CA SER A 25 4.43 26.74 3.38
C SER A 25 5.41 27.29 4.41
N GLU A 26 5.13 27.05 5.68
CA GLU A 26 6.00 27.34 6.81
C GLU A 26 6.31 26.03 7.53
N TRP A 27 7.60 25.78 7.76
CA TRP A 27 8.09 24.47 8.18
C TRP A 27 8.69 24.52 9.58
N SER A 28 8.64 23.41 10.29
CA SER A 28 9.41 23.19 11.51
C SER A 28 10.34 21.98 11.34
N LEU A 29 11.44 21.97 12.09
CA LEU A 29 12.45 20.91 12.05
C LEU A 29 12.53 20.25 13.42
N GLN A 30 12.00 19.04 13.57
CA GLN A 30 12.10 18.27 14.81
C GLN A 30 13.31 17.34 14.77
N ASN A 31 14.16 17.38 15.80
CA ASN A 31 15.26 16.44 15.94
C ASN A 31 14.75 15.11 16.50
N ARG A 32 15.06 13.99 15.82
CA ARG A 32 14.51 12.68 16.19
C ARG A 32 15.02 12.14 17.54
N ASP A 33 16.30 12.34 17.84
CA ASP A 33 16.92 11.86 19.09
C ASP A 33 16.25 12.43 20.35
N THR A 34 15.76 13.66 20.24
CA THR A 34 15.29 14.44 21.39
C THR A 34 13.79 14.75 21.35
N GLY A 35 13.15 14.62 20.18
CA GLY A 35 11.75 15.00 19.96
C GLY A 35 11.51 16.51 19.98
N GLU A 36 12.55 17.34 20.08
CA GLU A 36 12.43 18.80 20.18
C GLU A 36 12.61 19.50 18.83
N TYR A 37 11.91 20.62 18.66
CA TYR A 37 11.92 21.43 17.46
C TYR A 37 12.97 22.53 17.52
N LEU A 38 13.71 22.70 16.43
CA LEU A 38 14.72 23.74 16.27
C LEU A 38 14.06 25.11 16.06
N GLY A 39 14.42 26.07 16.90
CA GLY A 39 14.09 27.48 16.74
C GLY A 39 15.32 28.37 16.86
N GLU A 40 15.14 29.65 16.60
CA GLU A 40 16.16 30.68 16.76
C GLU A 40 15.57 31.94 17.39
N LYS A 41 16.27 32.47 18.40
CA LYS A 41 15.93 33.69 19.13
C LYS A 41 17.15 34.59 19.24
N GLU A 42 17.04 35.80 18.67
CA GLU A 42 18.08 36.85 18.76
C GLU A 42 19.49 36.41 18.29
N GLY A 43 19.57 35.44 17.37
CA GLY A 43 20.80 34.86 16.82
C GLY A 43 21.25 33.56 17.49
N THR A 44 20.55 33.11 18.53
CA THR A 44 20.90 31.89 19.28
C THR A 44 19.86 30.79 19.02
N PHE A 45 20.31 29.56 18.80
CA PHE A 45 19.40 28.42 18.66
C PHE A 45 18.72 28.08 19.99
N CYS A 46 17.49 27.57 19.89
CA CYS A 46 16.76 27.03 21.02
C CYS A 46 15.95 25.81 20.60
N PHE A 47 15.59 24.97 21.57
CA PHE A 47 14.82 23.75 21.35
C PHE A 47 13.59 23.70 22.26
N ALA A 48 12.51 23.11 21.77
CA ALA A 48 11.32 22.85 22.58
C ALA A 48 10.57 21.62 22.05
N ALA A 49 10.11 20.75 22.95
CA ALA A 49 9.21 19.64 22.61
C ALA A 49 7.83 20.11 22.10
N GLU A 50 7.35 21.25 22.63
CA GLU A 50 6.10 21.89 22.22
C GLU A 50 6.41 23.34 21.78
N PRO A 51 6.94 23.55 20.57
CA PRO A 51 7.34 24.88 20.10
C PRO A 51 6.15 25.84 20.04
N SER A 52 6.39 27.10 20.38
CA SER A 52 5.40 28.18 20.24
C SER A 52 6.05 29.47 19.74
N GLY A 53 5.37 30.12 18.80
CA GLY A 53 5.82 31.37 18.19
C GLY A 53 6.60 31.17 16.88
N ASP A 54 6.72 32.26 16.11
CA ASP A 54 7.38 32.24 14.79
C ASP A 54 8.89 31.98 14.86
N ASP A 55 9.50 31.99 16.06
CA ASP A 55 10.92 31.66 16.29
C ASP A 55 11.25 30.22 15.90
N PHE A 56 10.25 29.32 15.88
CA PHE A 56 10.38 27.89 15.53
C PHE A 56 9.95 27.57 14.10
N PHE A 57 9.55 28.58 13.31
CA PHE A 57 9.13 28.41 11.93
C PHE A 57 10.21 28.85 10.96
N TRP A 58 10.34 28.08 9.88
CA TRP A 58 11.35 28.22 8.86
C TRP A 58 10.67 28.36 7.49
N ILE A 59 11.11 29.35 6.73
CA ILE A 59 10.76 29.56 5.34
C ILE A 59 11.87 28.95 4.50
N ILE A 60 11.52 28.05 3.59
CA ILE A 60 12.46 27.48 2.64
C ILE A 60 12.39 28.28 1.34
N GLU A 61 13.54 28.80 0.89
CA GLU A 61 13.66 29.54 -0.37
C GLU A 61 14.44 28.71 -1.38
N SER A 62 13.96 28.64 -2.63
CA SER A 62 14.62 27.85 -3.68
C SER A 62 15.89 28.54 -4.18
N THR A 63 16.83 27.75 -4.69
CA THR A 63 17.95 28.23 -5.50
C THR A 63 17.78 27.73 -6.95
N PRO A 64 18.57 28.22 -7.93
CA PRO A 64 18.55 27.68 -9.29
C PRO A 64 18.90 26.17 -9.38
N GLY A 65 19.58 25.61 -8.38
CA GLY A 65 19.89 24.19 -8.30
C GLY A 65 18.91 23.42 -7.40
N GLU A 66 19.28 22.18 -7.07
CA GLU A 66 18.56 21.34 -6.08
C GLU A 66 18.68 21.87 -4.65
N GLU A 67 19.65 22.76 -4.40
CA GLU A 67 19.85 23.33 -3.07
C GLU A 67 18.78 24.36 -2.71
N PHE A 68 18.65 24.62 -1.42
CA PHE A 68 17.71 25.58 -0.84
C PHE A 68 18.34 26.38 0.30
N LEU A 69 17.69 27.47 0.65
CA LEU A 69 18.05 28.31 1.79
C LEU A 69 17.03 28.10 2.91
N ILE A 70 17.49 28.06 4.15
CA ILE A 70 16.64 27.90 5.34
C ILE A 70 16.64 29.23 6.09
N LYS A 71 15.48 29.89 6.18
CA LYS A 71 15.33 31.22 6.77
C LYS A 71 14.39 31.18 7.96
N ASN A 72 14.84 31.68 9.10
CA ASN A 72 13.95 31.81 10.26
C ASN A 72 12.85 32.84 9.97
N LYS A 73 11.60 32.48 10.24
CA LYS A 73 10.44 33.32 9.93
C LYS A 73 10.44 34.61 10.75
N LYS A 74 10.81 34.54 12.03
CA LYS A 74 10.76 35.69 12.94
C LYS A 74 11.89 36.68 12.72
N SER A 75 13.12 36.20 12.70
CA SER A 75 14.31 37.06 12.59
C SER A 75 14.66 37.44 11.15
N GLY A 76 14.20 36.66 10.17
CA GLY A 76 14.57 36.79 8.76
C GLY A 76 16.02 36.38 8.46
N LYS A 77 16.74 35.81 9.43
CA LYS A 77 18.12 35.33 9.29
C LYS A 77 18.17 33.96 8.63
N TYR A 78 19.25 33.66 7.94
CA TYR A 78 19.48 32.40 7.25
C TYR A 78 20.41 31.49 8.05
N LEU A 79 20.14 30.18 8.00
CA LEU A 79 21.02 29.15 8.50
C LEU A 79 22.28 29.05 7.61
N GLN A 80 23.46 29.16 8.20
CA GLN A 80 24.75 29.17 7.50
C GLN A 80 25.75 28.24 8.19
N PHE A 81 26.61 27.59 7.41
CA PHE A 81 27.82 26.95 7.92
C PHE A 81 29.04 27.84 7.67
N ASP A 82 29.62 28.47 8.69
CA ASP A 82 30.70 29.46 8.48
C ASP A 82 32.09 28.86 8.23
N GLY A 83 32.21 27.53 8.29
CA GLY A 83 33.46 26.77 8.15
C GLY A 83 33.89 26.09 9.44
N GLU A 84 33.43 26.58 10.60
CA GLU A 84 33.71 26.00 11.92
C GLU A 84 32.40 25.63 12.64
N GLU A 85 31.40 26.51 12.60
CA GLU A 85 30.12 26.38 13.30
C GLU A 85 28.92 26.58 12.36
N VAL A 86 27.74 26.23 12.87
CA VAL A 86 26.45 26.56 12.23
C VAL A 86 25.85 27.74 12.96
N VAL A 87 25.46 28.78 12.24
CA VAL A 87 24.98 30.06 12.78
C VAL A 87 23.77 30.58 12.00
N CYS A 88 23.04 31.55 12.59
CA CYS A 88 21.99 32.29 11.89
C CYS A 88 22.45 33.72 11.58
N VAL A 89 22.51 34.09 10.29
CA VAL A 89 23.06 35.38 9.83
C VAL A 89 22.05 36.21 9.05
N ALA A 90 22.16 37.53 9.16
CA ALA A 90 21.48 38.44 8.24
C ALA A 90 22.24 38.41 6.91
N SER A 91 21.56 38.06 5.82
CA SER A 91 22.13 37.97 4.48
C SER A 91 21.08 38.36 3.44
N ASP A 92 21.51 38.75 2.24
CA ASP A 92 20.61 38.88 1.08
C ASP A 92 20.40 37.54 0.35
N GLY A 93 21.03 36.46 0.83
CA GLY A 93 20.83 35.09 0.38
C GLY A 93 21.49 34.74 -0.96
N LYS A 94 22.17 35.68 -1.62
CA LYS A 94 22.61 35.48 -3.01
C LYS A 94 24.05 34.96 -3.12
N GLY A 95 24.20 33.80 -3.76
CA GLY A 95 25.47 33.32 -4.30
C GLY A 95 26.51 32.81 -3.30
N GLN A 96 26.17 32.65 -2.01
CA GLN A 96 27.09 32.14 -0.99
C GLN A 96 26.86 30.64 -0.78
N GLU A 97 27.88 29.83 -1.08
CA GLU A 97 27.80 28.36 -1.00
C GLU A 97 27.53 27.87 0.44
N ASN A 98 27.99 28.61 1.45
CA ASN A 98 27.78 28.28 2.86
C ASN A 98 26.34 28.46 3.37
N LEU A 99 25.47 29.13 2.62
CA LEU A 99 24.03 29.26 2.91
C LEU A 99 23.19 28.16 2.25
N LYS A 100 23.78 27.39 1.33
CA LYS A 100 23.06 26.41 0.51
C LYS A 100 23.04 25.05 1.21
N TRP A 101 21.83 24.58 1.49
CA TRP A 101 21.55 23.29 2.09
C TRP A 101 20.97 22.34 1.05
N LYS A 102 21.20 21.06 1.26
CA LYS A 102 20.56 19.98 0.50
C LYS A 102 20.26 18.82 1.43
N TYR A 103 19.28 18.01 1.05
CA TYR A 103 19.06 16.75 1.72
C TYR A 103 20.15 15.75 1.31
N GLY A 104 20.65 15.01 2.29
CA GLY A 104 21.65 13.98 2.05
C GLY A 104 21.08 12.85 1.20
N GLY A 105 21.88 12.31 0.27
CA GLY A 105 21.43 11.30 -0.70
C GLY A 105 21.05 9.95 -0.09
N PHE A 106 20.24 9.18 -0.81
CA PHE A 106 19.85 7.82 -0.42
C PHE A 106 20.97 6.79 -0.72
N ASP A 107 21.11 5.75 0.13
CA ASP A 107 21.98 4.59 -0.16
C ASP A 107 21.14 3.32 -0.33
N PHE A 108 20.95 2.94 -1.60
CA PHE A 108 20.26 1.73 -2.01
C PHE A 108 20.94 0.44 -1.50
N LEU A 109 22.26 0.43 -1.36
CA LEU A 109 23.01 -0.80 -1.05
C LEU A 109 22.72 -1.32 0.36
N THR A 110 22.38 -0.43 1.29
CA THR A 110 22.18 -0.81 2.68
C THR A 110 20.71 -1.05 3.04
N GLN A 111 19.75 -0.55 2.24
CA GLN A 111 18.29 -0.67 2.47
C GLN A 111 17.85 -0.32 3.91
N LYS A 112 18.64 0.49 4.62
CA LYS A 112 18.55 0.59 6.10
C LYS A 112 18.18 1.96 6.63
N ASN A 113 17.88 2.94 5.79
CA ASN A 113 17.53 4.25 6.29
C ASN A 113 16.79 5.13 5.29
N CYS A 114 15.46 5.02 5.28
CA CYS A 114 14.65 5.77 4.34
C CYS A 114 13.53 6.54 5.03
N GLY A 115 13.73 7.13 6.22
CA GLY A 115 12.63 7.84 6.90
C GLY A 115 12.84 9.30 7.17
N TRP A 116 14.10 9.74 7.12
CA TRP A 116 14.51 10.91 7.87
C TRP A 116 15.43 11.79 7.05
N TYR A 117 15.20 13.08 7.15
CA TYR A 117 16.00 14.06 6.45
C TYR A 117 17.29 14.31 7.23
N THR A 118 18.42 14.01 6.60
CA THR A 118 19.72 14.56 7.02
C THR A 118 20.03 15.75 6.14
N LEU A 119 20.55 16.82 6.72
CA LEU A 119 20.91 18.04 5.98
C LEU A 119 22.43 18.09 5.78
N GLU A 120 22.85 18.30 4.54
CA GLU A 120 24.23 18.59 4.14
C GLU A 120 24.34 20.05 3.72
N ASN A 121 25.49 20.68 3.98
CA ASN A 121 25.79 22.03 3.50
C ASN A 121 26.74 21.98 2.31
N LYS A 122 26.54 22.84 1.31
CA LYS A 122 27.34 22.82 0.08
C LYS A 122 28.80 23.24 0.27
N ALA A 123 29.11 24.01 1.31
CA ALA A 123 30.48 24.45 1.61
C ALA A 123 31.33 23.39 2.34
N THR A 124 30.79 22.19 2.62
CA THR A 124 31.50 21.13 3.34
C THR A 124 31.48 19.78 2.63
N SER A 125 32.18 18.77 3.17
CA SER A 125 32.17 17.42 2.60
C SER A 125 30.79 16.76 2.78
N ARG A 126 30.43 15.87 1.84
CA ARG A 126 29.12 15.18 1.85
C ARG A 126 28.92 14.24 3.04
N ASP A 127 30.00 13.90 3.75
CA ASP A 127 29.96 12.99 4.90
C ASP A 127 29.67 13.72 6.22
N LEU A 128 29.51 15.04 6.21
CA LEU A 128 29.10 15.82 7.38
C LEU A 128 27.62 16.17 7.30
N HIS A 129 26.91 15.95 8.41
CA HIS A 129 25.48 16.20 8.54
C HIS A 129 25.19 17.19 9.65
N LEU A 130 24.13 17.98 9.47
CA LEU A 130 23.59 18.83 10.51
C LEU A 130 23.04 17.97 11.63
N MET A 131 23.60 18.11 12.83
CA MET A 131 23.18 17.36 14.01
C MET A 131 22.95 18.29 15.19
N ARG A 132 22.09 17.85 16.10
CA ARG A 132 21.98 18.46 17.42
C ARG A 132 23.26 18.21 18.22
N ARG A 133 23.75 19.26 18.91
CA ARG A 133 24.91 19.19 19.81
C ARG A 133 24.71 20.11 21.01
N GLY A 134 24.43 19.52 22.18
CA GLY A 134 24.09 20.28 23.38
C GLY A 134 22.83 21.12 23.15
N ASP A 135 22.92 22.41 23.45
CA ASP A 135 21.85 23.40 23.25
C ASP A 135 21.87 24.05 21.86
N GLY A 136 22.74 23.58 20.95
CA GLY A 136 22.88 24.10 19.59
C GLY A 136 22.87 23.01 18.52
N ILE A 137 23.34 23.38 17.33
CA ILE A 137 23.51 22.51 16.16
C ILE A 137 24.93 22.64 15.61
N ALA A 138 25.42 21.59 14.97
CA ALA A 138 26.74 21.56 14.37
C ALA A 138 26.75 20.67 13.12
N MET A 139 27.75 20.87 12.26
CA MET A 139 28.09 19.89 11.22
C MET A 139 29.04 18.85 11.80
N GLY A 140 28.79 17.57 11.52
CA GLY A 140 29.69 16.50 11.96
C GLY A 140 29.49 15.18 11.23
N ALA A 141 30.51 14.33 11.30
CA ALA A 141 30.41 12.97 10.79
C ALA A 141 29.40 12.19 11.64
N SER A 142 28.48 11.50 11.00
CA SER A 142 27.52 10.63 11.66
C SER A 142 27.17 9.46 10.76
N ASP A 143 26.92 8.30 11.38
CA ASP A 143 26.31 7.18 10.69
C ASP A 143 24.86 7.58 10.45
N ARG A 144 24.55 8.00 9.22
CA ARG A 144 23.21 8.43 8.83
C ARG A 144 22.16 7.38 9.15
N VAL A 145 22.50 6.09 9.27
CA VAL A 145 21.54 5.03 9.60
C VAL A 145 21.21 4.99 11.09
N LYS A 146 22.19 5.21 11.96
CA LYS A 146 22.08 4.94 13.41
C LYS A 146 22.03 6.19 14.28
N ASP A 147 22.58 7.30 13.81
CA ASP A 147 22.77 8.49 14.63
C ASP A 147 21.55 9.42 14.55
N PHE A 148 20.54 9.15 15.37
CA PHE A 148 19.26 9.90 15.39
C PHE A 148 19.43 11.40 15.66
N LYS A 149 20.54 11.83 16.25
CA LYS A 149 20.87 13.25 16.46
C LYS A 149 21.04 14.03 15.14
N SER A 150 21.27 13.33 14.03
CA SER A 150 21.40 13.91 12.68
C SER A 150 20.11 13.82 11.86
N HIS A 151 19.05 13.21 12.41
CA HIS A 151 17.77 13.01 11.75
C HIS A 151 16.79 14.12 12.09
N TRP A 152 16.16 14.67 11.06
CA TRP A 152 15.19 15.75 11.18
C TRP A 152 13.85 15.36 10.53
N ASN A 153 12.76 15.56 11.26
CA ASN A 153 11.40 15.55 10.71
C ASN A 153 11.09 16.94 10.18
N ILE A 154 10.67 17.02 8.93
CA ILE A 154 10.28 18.27 8.29
C ILE A 154 8.76 18.36 8.33
N VAL A 155 8.22 19.19 9.21
CA VAL A 155 6.78 19.25 9.47
C VAL A 155 6.22 20.53 8.88
N ARG A 156 5.17 20.40 8.05
CA ARG A 156 4.45 21.55 7.50
C ARG A 156 3.45 22.06 8.55
N GLU A 157 3.73 23.21 9.14
CA GLU A 157 2.94 23.76 10.25
C GLU A 157 1.84 24.70 9.77
N LYS A 158 2.13 25.51 8.75
CA LYS A 158 1.21 26.51 8.19
C LYS A 158 1.39 26.64 6.69
N GLY A 159 0.38 27.19 6.01
CA GLY A 159 0.40 27.45 4.58
C GLY A 159 -0.99 27.53 3.97
N THR A 160 -1.04 27.50 2.64
CA THR A 160 -2.28 27.23 1.88
C THR A 160 -2.80 25.80 2.14
N ASP A 161 -4.07 25.51 1.84
CA ASP A 161 -4.66 24.18 2.09
C ASP A 161 -3.84 23.04 1.45
N LEU A 162 -3.46 23.21 0.18
CA LEU A 162 -2.43 22.42 -0.48
C LEU A 162 -1.13 23.24 -0.56
N SER A 163 0.03 22.60 -0.49
CA SER A 163 1.32 23.29 -0.70
C SER A 163 1.51 23.79 -2.13
N PHE A 164 0.67 23.33 -3.05
CA PHE A 164 0.80 23.55 -4.48
C PHE A 164 -0.51 24.03 -5.11
N MET A 165 -0.36 24.67 -6.26
CA MET A 165 -1.45 25.09 -7.14
C MET A 165 -1.19 24.60 -8.55
N ILE A 166 -2.26 24.32 -9.27
CA ILE A 166 -2.21 23.82 -10.64
C ILE A 166 -3.06 24.75 -11.50
N THR A 167 -2.47 25.20 -12.60
CA THR A 167 -3.13 25.90 -13.69
C THR A 167 -3.10 25.02 -14.94
N PRO A 168 -3.82 25.39 -16.01
CA PRO A 168 -3.74 24.73 -17.31
C PRO A 168 -2.34 24.45 -17.88
N GLU A 169 -1.36 25.26 -17.53
CA GLU A 169 -0.02 25.21 -18.14
C GLU A 169 1.10 25.05 -17.10
N GLU A 170 0.79 25.19 -15.81
CA GLU A 170 1.81 25.32 -14.77
C GLU A 170 1.40 24.63 -13.46
N VAL A 171 2.37 23.99 -12.80
CA VAL A 171 2.30 23.53 -11.41
C VAL A 171 3.31 24.33 -10.60
N ILE A 172 2.86 24.99 -9.54
CA ILE A 172 3.73 25.70 -8.58
C ILE A 172 3.57 25.03 -7.21
N ASP A 173 4.67 24.60 -6.59
CA ASP A 173 4.69 23.98 -5.28
C ASP A 173 5.58 24.77 -4.31
N ALA A 174 4.99 25.24 -3.20
CA ALA A 174 5.70 25.77 -2.04
C ALA A 174 6.28 24.62 -1.20
N SER A 175 7.20 23.88 -1.83
CA SER A 175 7.77 22.66 -1.29
C SER A 175 8.77 22.93 -0.16
N PHE A 176 9.18 21.87 0.51
CA PHE A 176 10.30 21.87 1.45
C PHE A 176 11.69 22.05 0.77
N LEU A 177 11.74 22.15 -0.57
CA LEU A 177 12.91 22.57 -1.38
C LEU A 177 12.82 24.04 -1.82
N GLY A 178 11.87 24.79 -1.25
CA GLY A 178 11.47 26.12 -1.69
C GLY A 178 10.41 26.08 -2.79
N THR A 179 10.01 27.26 -3.29
CA THR A 179 9.05 27.34 -4.40
C THR A 179 9.66 26.74 -5.66
N ARG A 180 9.04 25.67 -6.16
CA ARG A 180 9.39 24.96 -7.39
C ARG A 180 8.24 25.03 -8.39
N GLU A 181 8.57 24.99 -9.68
CA GLU A 181 7.61 25.08 -10.77
C GLU A 181 7.84 23.99 -11.83
N ALA A 182 6.76 23.63 -12.52
CA ALA A 182 6.79 22.92 -13.77
C ALA A 182 5.84 23.57 -14.77
N VAL A 183 6.30 23.76 -16.01
CA VAL A 183 5.56 24.43 -17.08
C VAL A 183 5.44 23.51 -18.29
N ALA A 184 4.21 23.30 -18.78
CA ALA A 184 3.94 22.61 -20.02
C ALA A 184 4.18 23.57 -21.21
N ILE A 185 5.32 23.43 -21.88
CA ILE A 185 5.71 24.25 -23.03
C ILE A 185 4.87 23.87 -24.27
N SER A 186 4.59 22.58 -24.44
CA SER A 186 3.73 22.04 -25.49
C SER A 186 3.06 20.74 -25.00
N ASP A 187 2.15 20.16 -25.79
CA ASP A 187 1.61 18.82 -25.54
C ASP A 187 2.69 17.72 -25.51
N THR A 188 3.94 18.05 -25.86
CA THR A 188 5.07 17.12 -26.00
C THR A 188 6.30 17.53 -25.21
N GLU A 189 6.20 18.56 -24.36
CA GLU A 189 7.35 19.11 -23.63
C GLU A 189 6.93 19.78 -22.32
N ILE A 190 7.56 19.38 -21.22
CA ILE A 190 7.40 19.95 -19.88
C ILE A 190 8.80 20.31 -19.34
N GLU A 191 8.94 21.51 -18.82
CA GLU A 191 10.14 21.96 -18.10
C GLU A 191 9.83 22.00 -16.60
N SER A 192 10.77 21.59 -15.75
CA SER A 192 10.62 21.72 -14.29
C SER A 192 11.94 22.10 -13.65
N ASN A 193 11.86 22.88 -12.57
CA ASN A 193 13.02 23.24 -11.74
C ASN A 193 13.08 22.45 -10.41
N TYR A 194 12.24 21.42 -10.23
CA TYR A 194 12.10 20.68 -8.96
C TYR A 194 13.43 20.04 -8.51
N HIS A 195 14.11 19.38 -9.44
CA HIS A 195 15.46 18.80 -9.26
C HIS A 195 16.54 19.63 -9.98
N GLY A 196 16.42 20.97 -9.90
CA GLY A 196 17.12 21.88 -10.81
C GLY A 196 16.48 21.89 -12.21
N GLU A 197 16.96 22.76 -13.11
CA GLU A 197 16.41 22.95 -14.45
C GLU A 197 16.52 21.67 -15.30
N ASN A 198 15.40 21.00 -15.52
CA ASN A 198 15.27 19.78 -16.31
C ASN A 198 14.08 19.86 -17.27
N ARG A 199 14.02 18.93 -18.23
CA ARG A 199 12.90 18.82 -19.17
C ARG A 199 12.58 17.39 -19.55
N TRP A 200 11.29 17.11 -19.70
CA TRP A 200 10.79 15.98 -20.48
C TRP A 200 10.42 16.49 -21.88
N LYS A 201 10.76 15.71 -22.90
CA LYS A 201 10.37 15.95 -24.28
C LYS A 201 10.07 14.62 -24.94
N LEU A 202 8.90 14.50 -25.54
CA LEU A 202 8.45 13.28 -26.22
C LEU A 202 9.46 12.86 -27.30
N GLN A 203 9.90 11.60 -27.26
CA GLN A 203 10.87 11.00 -28.18
C GLN A 203 10.29 9.81 -28.95
N LYS A 204 9.31 9.10 -28.39
CA LYS A 204 8.62 7.99 -29.04
C LYS A 204 7.39 8.44 -29.82
N ASP A 205 7.13 7.76 -30.93
CA ASP A 205 5.88 7.93 -31.66
C ASP A 205 4.74 7.32 -30.86
N ILE A 206 3.72 8.13 -30.57
CA ILE A 206 2.51 7.74 -29.84
C ILE A 206 1.25 7.80 -30.73
N SER A 207 1.41 8.06 -32.03
CA SER A 207 0.30 8.30 -32.95
C SER A 207 -0.63 7.09 -33.16
N THR A 208 -0.18 5.89 -32.80
CA THR A 208 -0.98 4.66 -32.86
C THR A 208 -1.95 4.50 -31.69
N PHE A 209 -1.79 5.28 -30.62
CA PHE A 209 -2.63 5.21 -29.42
C PHE A 209 -3.78 6.21 -29.45
N PRO A 210 -4.81 6.04 -28.58
CA PRO A 210 -5.90 7.00 -28.49
C PRO A 210 -5.37 8.40 -28.18
N ARG A 211 -5.89 9.41 -28.88
CA ARG A 211 -5.45 10.80 -28.70
C ARG A 211 -6.37 11.51 -27.72
N PHE A 212 -5.81 11.93 -26.58
CA PHE A 212 -6.50 12.79 -25.63
C PHE A 212 -6.21 14.27 -25.93
N THR A 213 -7.24 15.09 -25.89
CA THR A 213 -7.15 16.55 -25.98
C THR A 213 -7.98 17.20 -24.87
N ALA A 214 -7.50 18.32 -24.36
CA ALA A 214 -8.22 19.15 -23.40
C ALA A 214 -8.09 20.62 -23.80
N GLU A 215 -9.21 21.28 -24.10
CA GLU A 215 -9.22 22.72 -24.32
C GLU A 215 -8.73 23.43 -23.05
N ASN A 216 -7.82 24.39 -23.20
CA ASN A 216 -7.30 25.19 -22.09
C ASN A 216 -6.75 24.35 -20.92
N ASN A 217 -6.19 23.17 -21.17
CA ASN A 217 -5.43 22.43 -20.15
C ASN A 217 -4.32 21.58 -20.81
N ARG A 218 -3.22 22.25 -21.15
CA ARG A 218 -2.06 21.63 -21.82
C ARG A 218 -1.32 20.67 -20.90
N MET A 219 -1.22 20.97 -19.61
CA MET A 219 -0.51 20.15 -18.63
C MET A 219 -1.09 18.73 -18.58
N LEU A 220 -2.42 18.57 -18.56
CA LEU A 220 -3.05 17.25 -18.60
C LEU A 220 -2.72 16.46 -19.88
N VAL A 221 -2.70 17.14 -21.04
CA VAL A 221 -2.40 16.50 -22.32
C VAL A 221 -0.92 16.08 -22.39
N ALA A 222 -0.01 16.94 -21.95
CA ALA A 222 1.42 16.65 -21.94
C ALA A 222 1.77 15.45 -21.04
N LEU A 223 1.16 15.38 -19.86
CA LEU A 223 1.35 14.24 -18.95
C LEU A 223 0.71 12.95 -19.48
N TYR A 224 -0.45 13.01 -20.14
CA TYR A 224 -0.99 11.83 -20.83
C TYR A 224 -0.06 11.33 -21.94
N ASN A 225 0.53 12.22 -22.73
CA ASN A 225 1.48 11.86 -23.78
C ASN A 225 2.78 11.28 -23.20
N MET A 226 3.25 11.81 -22.06
CA MET A 226 4.35 11.21 -21.29
C MET A 226 4.00 9.80 -20.83
N ALA A 227 2.79 9.58 -20.31
CA ALA A 227 2.35 8.25 -19.86
C ALA A 227 2.33 7.24 -21.03
N LEU A 228 1.87 7.64 -22.22
CA LEU A 228 1.90 6.78 -23.41
C LEU A 228 3.32 6.45 -23.87
N GLU A 229 4.26 7.39 -23.76
CA GLU A 229 5.67 7.14 -24.04
C GLU A 229 6.29 6.18 -23.02
N GLU A 230 6.08 6.43 -21.73
CA GLU A 230 6.62 5.60 -20.65
C GLU A 230 6.07 4.17 -20.73
N MET A 231 4.77 4.00 -20.99
CA MET A 231 4.15 2.70 -21.27
C MET A 231 4.88 1.94 -22.39
N GLN A 232 5.28 2.62 -23.47
CA GLN A 232 6.06 1.99 -24.55
C GLN A 232 7.50 1.64 -24.14
N LEU A 233 8.13 2.50 -23.33
CA LEU A 233 9.47 2.25 -22.80
C LEU A 233 9.51 1.08 -21.83
N ASP A 234 8.38 0.74 -21.20
CA ASP A 234 8.21 -0.41 -20.32
C ASP A 234 7.86 -1.72 -21.06
N ILE A 235 7.92 -1.74 -22.39
CA ILE A 235 7.78 -2.97 -23.18
C ILE A 235 9.16 -3.62 -23.36
N ARG A 236 9.28 -4.87 -22.93
CA ARG A 236 10.48 -5.69 -23.08
C ARG A 236 10.61 -6.27 -24.48
N THR A 237 11.80 -6.80 -24.78
CA THR A 237 12.13 -7.44 -26.06
C THR A 237 11.32 -8.72 -26.33
N ASP A 238 10.82 -9.40 -25.29
CA ASP A 238 9.93 -10.56 -25.38
C ASP A 238 8.45 -10.17 -25.56
N SER A 239 8.14 -8.88 -25.73
CA SER A 239 6.78 -8.34 -25.81
C SER A 239 5.94 -8.59 -24.56
N THR A 240 6.57 -8.53 -23.38
CA THR A 240 5.88 -8.42 -22.08
C THR A 240 6.22 -7.09 -21.40
N PHE A 241 5.51 -6.74 -20.34
CA PHE A 241 5.83 -5.55 -19.55
C PHE A 241 7.03 -5.78 -18.61
N MET A 242 7.82 -4.74 -18.37
CA MET A 242 8.71 -4.63 -17.20
C MET A 242 8.06 -3.71 -16.16
N ALA A 243 8.38 -3.84 -14.87
CA ALA A 243 7.75 -3.01 -13.84
C ALA A 243 8.23 -1.55 -13.80
N GLY A 244 9.39 -1.24 -14.38
CA GLY A 244 9.82 0.15 -14.58
C GLY A 244 11.32 0.30 -14.82
N ALA A 245 11.83 1.53 -14.72
CA ALA A 245 13.23 1.84 -14.98
C ALA A 245 14.25 1.08 -14.12
N LEU A 246 13.95 0.88 -12.84
CA LEU A 246 14.81 0.11 -11.93
C LEU A 246 14.48 -1.39 -11.93
N TRP A 247 13.32 -1.76 -12.49
CA TRP A 247 12.73 -3.10 -12.42
C TRP A 247 12.56 -3.68 -13.83
N PRO A 248 13.65 -4.18 -14.46
CA PRO A 248 13.62 -4.55 -15.87
C PRO A 248 12.85 -5.85 -16.15
N ASP A 249 12.46 -6.63 -15.14
CA ASP A 249 11.66 -7.85 -15.30
C ASP A 249 10.16 -7.63 -15.05
N THR A 250 9.38 -8.65 -15.37
CA THR A 250 7.95 -8.70 -15.15
C THR A 250 7.66 -9.14 -13.71
N TRP A 251 6.79 -8.41 -13.04
CA TRP A 251 6.25 -8.74 -11.72
C TRP A 251 4.73 -8.86 -11.80
N THR A 252 4.14 -9.87 -11.15
CA THR A 252 2.73 -10.23 -11.37
C THR A 252 1.82 -9.08 -10.97
N ARG A 253 2.02 -8.48 -9.80
CA ARG A 253 1.12 -7.43 -9.28
C ARG A 253 1.19 -6.16 -10.13
N ASP A 254 2.39 -5.69 -10.45
CA ASP A 254 2.64 -4.53 -11.31
C ASP A 254 1.94 -4.69 -12.66
N ALA A 255 2.16 -5.84 -13.31
CA ALA A 255 1.55 -6.13 -14.60
C ALA A 255 0.03 -6.21 -14.50
N VAL A 256 -0.50 -6.96 -13.54
CA VAL A 256 -1.94 -7.21 -13.41
C VAL A 256 -2.72 -5.94 -13.10
N TYR A 257 -2.25 -5.10 -12.17
CA TYR A 257 -2.91 -3.82 -11.91
C TYR A 257 -2.84 -2.88 -13.12
N SER A 258 -1.71 -2.86 -13.84
CA SER A 258 -1.59 -2.04 -15.05
C SER A 258 -2.53 -2.48 -16.17
N ILE A 259 -2.67 -3.79 -16.36
CA ILE A 259 -3.62 -4.40 -17.31
C ILE A 259 -5.05 -4.08 -16.93
N TYR A 260 -5.40 -4.23 -15.65
CA TYR A 260 -6.72 -3.87 -15.13
C TYR A 260 -7.01 -2.37 -15.32
N PHE A 261 -6.07 -1.48 -14.98
CA PHE A 261 -6.33 -0.04 -15.03
C PHE A 261 -6.48 0.49 -16.45
N SER A 262 -5.59 0.14 -17.38
CA SER A 262 -5.67 0.67 -18.74
C SER A 262 -5.05 -0.19 -19.84
N TYR A 263 -4.07 -1.06 -19.55
CA TYR A 263 -3.28 -1.68 -20.63
C TYR A 263 -4.02 -2.78 -21.39
N ALA A 264 -5.02 -3.43 -20.80
CA ALA A 264 -5.90 -4.34 -21.55
C ALA A 264 -6.55 -3.63 -22.75
N TRP A 265 -6.82 -2.31 -22.63
CA TRP A 265 -7.55 -1.52 -23.63
C TRP A 265 -6.65 -0.91 -24.71
N ILE A 266 -5.34 -0.81 -24.45
CA ILE A 266 -4.40 -0.08 -25.31
C ILE A 266 -3.38 -1.03 -25.94
N LEU A 267 -2.93 -2.02 -25.18
CA LEU A 267 -1.92 -3.00 -25.56
C LEU A 267 -2.41 -4.43 -25.24
N PRO A 268 -3.52 -4.91 -25.85
CA PRO A 268 -4.11 -6.21 -25.52
C PRO A 268 -3.13 -7.37 -25.75
N GLU A 269 -2.37 -7.36 -26.85
CA GLU A 269 -1.43 -8.46 -27.14
C GLU A 269 -0.26 -8.54 -26.14
N VAL A 270 0.29 -7.39 -25.72
CA VAL A 270 1.35 -7.35 -24.70
C VAL A 270 0.78 -7.78 -23.34
N SER A 271 -0.46 -7.36 -23.04
CA SER A 271 -1.17 -7.75 -21.82
C SER A 271 -1.36 -9.26 -21.73
N ARG A 272 -1.86 -9.89 -22.80
CA ARG A 272 -2.04 -11.34 -22.89
C ARG A 272 -0.72 -12.08 -22.69
N LYS A 273 0.33 -11.73 -23.45
CA LYS A 273 1.65 -12.37 -23.33
C LYS A 273 2.24 -12.22 -21.93
N THR A 274 2.04 -11.06 -21.30
CA THR A 274 2.48 -10.82 -19.93
C THR A 274 1.75 -11.73 -18.95
N LEU A 275 0.42 -11.85 -19.05
CA LEU A 275 -0.36 -12.76 -18.20
C LEU A 275 0.04 -14.24 -18.40
N GLU A 276 0.29 -14.65 -19.64
CA GLU A 276 0.80 -16.00 -19.96
C GLU A 276 2.20 -16.24 -19.34
N LYS A 277 3.10 -15.24 -19.37
CA LYS A 277 4.42 -15.30 -18.69
C LYS A 277 4.28 -15.39 -17.17
N GLN A 278 3.26 -14.76 -16.59
CA GLN A 278 2.97 -14.75 -15.15
C GLN A 278 2.04 -15.90 -14.73
N THR A 279 2.06 -17.01 -15.48
CA THR A 279 1.33 -18.24 -15.20
C THR A 279 2.33 -19.39 -15.13
N LEU A 280 2.41 -20.05 -13.97
CA LEU A 280 3.15 -21.31 -13.83
C LEU A 280 2.54 -22.38 -14.75
N GLN A 281 3.34 -23.35 -15.18
CA GLN A 281 2.89 -24.37 -16.15
C GLN A 281 2.76 -25.78 -15.55
N ASN A 282 3.47 -26.07 -14.46
CA ASN A 282 3.50 -27.40 -13.83
C ASN A 282 3.45 -27.28 -12.30
N PRO A 283 2.25 -27.24 -11.69
CA PRO A 283 0.93 -27.19 -12.31
C PRO A 283 0.63 -25.83 -12.94
N LYS A 284 -0.43 -25.75 -13.75
CA LYS A 284 -0.88 -24.47 -14.29
C LYS A 284 -1.55 -23.66 -13.18
N GLU A 285 -1.00 -22.52 -12.81
CA GLU A 285 -1.55 -21.65 -11.76
C GLU A 285 -1.03 -20.20 -11.85
N ALA A 286 -1.73 -19.25 -11.24
CA ALA A 286 -1.25 -17.88 -11.12
C ALA A 286 0.07 -17.87 -10.32
N LEU A 287 1.04 -17.05 -10.76
CA LEU A 287 2.32 -16.87 -10.09
C LEU A 287 2.20 -15.85 -8.94
N GLN A 288 2.86 -16.10 -7.80
CA GLN A 288 3.08 -15.11 -6.75
C GLN A 288 4.54 -14.63 -6.79
N ASP A 289 4.78 -13.43 -7.34
CA ASP A 289 6.07 -12.75 -7.33
C ASP A 289 5.90 -11.21 -7.19
N THR A 290 6.60 -10.51 -6.30
CA THR A 290 7.26 -10.87 -5.03
C THR A 290 6.25 -11.21 -3.91
N GLY A 291 6.75 -11.55 -2.72
CA GLY A 291 6.00 -11.59 -1.46
C GLY A 291 6.91 -11.95 -0.28
N SER A 292 6.53 -11.56 0.94
CA SER A 292 7.31 -11.86 2.15
C SER A 292 7.54 -13.37 2.33
N GLY A 293 8.71 -13.79 2.79
CA GLY A 293 8.91 -15.16 3.34
C GLY A 293 8.75 -16.32 2.36
N GLY A 294 9.06 -16.12 1.08
CA GLY A 294 8.94 -17.13 0.02
C GLY A 294 7.65 -17.03 -0.79
N SER A 295 7.01 -15.86 -0.72
CA SER A 295 5.83 -15.51 -1.52
C SER A 295 4.62 -16.34 -1.09
N TRP A 296 4.17 -17.32 -1.87
CA TRP A 296 3.05 -18.18 -1.43
C TRP A 296 3.55 -19.32 -0.52
N PRO A 297 2.95 -19.56 0.67
CA PRO A 297 1.61 -19.18 1.09
C PRO A 297 1.53 -17.97 2.05
N ILE A 298 2.62 -17.22 2.24
CA ILE A 298 2.62 -16.04 3.12
C ILE A 298 1.77 -14.91 2.51
N SER A 299 1.98 -14.65 1.22
CA SER A 299 1.16 -13.76 0.40
C SER A 299 0.25 -14.61 -0.48
N THR A 300 -1.02 -14.23 -0.55
CA THR A 300 -2.07 -14.93 -1.32
C THR A 300 -2.74 -14.02 -2.35
N ASP A 301 -2.25 -12.79 -2.52
CA ASP A 301 -2.84 -11.76 -3.37
C ASP A 301 -2.63 -12.00 -4.88
N ARG A 302 -1.89 -13.04 -5.31
CA ARG A 302 -1.81 -13.46 -6.73
C ARG A 302 -3.15 -13.69 -7.40
N VAL A 303 -4.21 -13.93 -6.62
CA VAL A 303 -5.58 -14.04 -7.15
C VAL A 303 -6.07 -12.76 -7.85
N VAL A 304 -5.39 -11.62 -7.63
CA VAL A 304 -5.55 -10.38 -8.41
C VAL A 304 -5.45 -10.64 -9.92
N TRP A 305 -4.71 -11.67 -10.34
CA TRP A 305 -4.56 -12.07 -11.75
C TRP A 305 -5.91 -12.18 -12.48
N ALA A 306 -6.95 -12.64 -11.78
CA ALA A 306 -8.30 -12.74 -12.34
C ALA A 306 -8.90 -11.38 -12.74
N MET A 307 -8.51 -10.28 -12.10
CA MET A 307 -8.97 -8.93 -12.48
C MET A 307 -8.46 -8.56 -13.88
N ALA A 308 -7.16 -8.76 -14.15
CA ALA A 308 -6.61 -8.51 -15.47
C ALA A 308 -7.19 -9.44 -16.54
N ALA A 309 -7.40 -10.72 -16.21
CA ALA A 309 -7.99 -11.68 -17.13
C ALA A 309 -9.43 -11.34 -17.49
N TRP A 310 -10.22 -10.88 -16.50
CA TRP A 310 -11.57 -10.39 -16.71
C TRP A 310 -11.59 -9.14 -17.57
N GLU A 311 -10.75 -8.16 -17.25
CA GLU A 311 -10.68 -6.90 -17.99
C GLU A 311 -10.29 -7.12 -19.46
N TYR A 312 -9.33 -8.03 -19.71
CA TYR A 312 -8.97 -8.44 -21.06
C TYR A 312 -10.15 -9.06 -21.82
N TYR A 313 -10.92 -9.94 -21.18
CA TYR A 313 -12.12 -10.51 -21.79
C TYR A 313 -13.19 -9.45 -22.08
N LEU A 314 -13.45 -8.54 -21.14
CA LEU A 314 -14.43 -7.47 -21.35
C LEU A 314 -14.08 -6.61 -22.57
N TYR A 315 -12.80 -6.29 -22.73
CA TYR A 315 -12.30 -5.52 -23.86
C TYR A 315 -12.34 -6.28 -25.19
N THR A 316 -11.87 -7.53 -25.22
CA THR A 316 -11.68 -8.31 -26.46
C THR A 316 -12.90 -9.14 -26.88
N GLY A 317 -13.71 -9.58 -25.92
CA GLY A 317 -14.75 -10.58 -26.13
C GLY A 317 -14.23 -12.01 -26.34
N ASP A 318 -12.94 -12.28 -26.13
CA ASP A 318 -12.32 -13.58 -26.41
C ASP A 318 -12.72 -14.64 -25.38
N LYS A 319 -13.67 -15.51 -25.73
CA LYS A 319 -14.09 -16.63 -24.88
C LYS A 319 -13.03 -17.74 -24.79
N SER A 320 -12.20 -17.90 -25.82
CA SER A 320 -11.12 -18.90 -25.82
C SER A 320 -10.04 -18.54 -24.81
N TRP A 321 -9.82 -17.24 -24.58
CA TRP A 321 -9.01 -16.73 -23.48
C TRP A 321 -9.57 -17.20 -22.13
N LEU A 322 -10.86 -16.98 -21.85
CA LEU A 322 -11.48 -17.44 -20.59
C LEU A 322 -11.31 -18.95 -20.39
N GLU A 323 -11.56 -19.76 -21.43
CA GLU A 323 -11.34 -21.21 -21.38
C GLU A 323 -9.89 -21.56 -21.04
N SER A 324 -8.93 -20.88 -21.67
CA SER A 324 -7.51 -21.17 -21.49
C SER A 324 -7.00 -20.88 -20.08
N VAL A 325 -7.57 -19.89 -19.40
CA VAL A 325 -7.11 -19.45 -18.07
C VAL A 325 -7.87 -20.09 -16.93
N TYR A 326 -9.12 -20.53 -17.19
CA TYR A 326 -10.04 -21.04 -16.18
C TYR A 326 -9.45 -22.20 -15.38
N ASP A 327 -8.88 -23.21 -16.04
CA ASP A 327 -8.45 -24.42 -15.34
C ASP A 327 -7.23 -24.16 -14.43
N GLY A 328 -6.34 -23.24 -14.82
CA GLY A 328 -5.21 -22.84 -13.97
C GLY A 328 -5.67 -22.03 -12.75
N LEU A 329 -6.62 -21.12 -12.95
CA LEU A 329 -7.22 -20.37 -11.86
C LEU A 329 -8.09 -21.23 -10.94
N LYS A 330 -8.79 -22.23 -11.48
CA LYS A 330 -9.47 -23.26 -10.68
C LYS A 330 -8.49 -24.00 -9.78
N TYR A 331 -7.33 -24.39 -10.31
CA TYR A 331 -6.28 -25.02 -9.50
C TYR A 331 -5.81 -24.08 -8.38
N THR A 332 -5.51 -22.82 -8.70
CA THR A 332 -5.15 -21.78 -7.72
C THR A 332 -6.19 -21.68 -6.60
N ALA A 333 -7.48 -21.60 -6.95
CA ALA A 333 -8.58 -21.52 -5.98
C ALA A 333 -8.63 -22.74 -5.04
N LEU A 334 -8.55 -23.95 -5.59
CA LEU A 334 -8.59 -25.17 -4.78
C LEU A 334 -7.37 -25.29 -3.84
N LYS A 335 -6.20 -24.87 -4.31
CA LYS A 335 -4.97 -24.82 -3.53
C LYS A 335 -5.07 -23.82 -2.37
N ASP A 336 -5.59 -22.63 -2.61
CA ASP A 336 -5.79 -21.63 -1.54
C ASP A 336 -6.89 -22.06 -0.55
N ILE A 337 -7.98 -22.71 -1.02
CA ILE A 337 -9.00 -23.28 -0.13
C ILE A 337 -8.40 -24.33 0.81
N HIS A 338 -7.47 -25.14 0.30
CA HIS A 338 -6.79 -26.17 1.09
C HIS A 338 -5.84 -25.56 2.13
N VAL A 339 -4.98 -24.61 1.72
CA VAL A 339 -3.87 -24.16 2.57
C VAL A 339 -4.20 -22.95 3.44
N THR A 340 -4.99 -21.99 2.95
CA THR A 340 -5.08 -20.66 3.56
C THR A 340 -6.50 -20.26 3.97
N PHE A 341 -7.53 -21.02 3.61
CA PHE A 341 -8.90 -20.72 4.02
C PHE A 341 -9.18 -21.10 5.47
N ASP A 342 -9.67 -20.14 6.25
CA ASP A 342 -10.12 -20.36 7.61
C ASP A 342 -11.65 -20.39 7.66
N ALA A 343 -12.20 -21.58 7.93
CA ALA A 343 -13.65 -21.79 8.00
C ALA A 343 -14.31 -21.17 9.24
N ASN A 344 -13.56 -20.86 10.31
CA ASN A 344 -14.10 -20.28 11.54
C ASN A 344 -14.48 -18.81 11.33
N VAL A 345 -13.66 -18.07 10.57
CA VAL A 345 -13.92 -16.66 10.24
C VAL A 345 -14.44 -16.46 8.80
N GLY A 346 -14.34 -17.48 7.95
CA GLY A 346 -14.81 -17.43 6.56
C GLY A 346 -13.95 -16.54 5.65
N LEU A 347 -12.65 -16.45 5.92
CA LEU A 347 -11.68 -15.59 5.22
C LEU A 347 -10.42 -16.40 4.84
N PHE A 348 -9.67 -15.88 3.87
CA PHE A 348 -8.35 -16.39 3.50
C PHE A 348 -7.26 -15.67 4.29
N LYS A 349 -6.34 -16.45 4.85
CA LYS A 349 -5.13 -15.96 5.48
C LYS A 349 -4.15 -15.40 4.44
N GLY A 350 -3.30 -14.48 4.86
CA GLY A 350 -2.22 -13.94 4.05
C GLY A 350 -1.94 -12.45 4.26
N GLU A 351 -0.80 -12.04 3.70
CA GLU A 351 -0.29 -10.67 3.71
C GLU A 351 -1.27 -9.66 3.09
N THR A 352 -1.14 -8.40 3.51
CA THR A 352 -1.78 -7.24 2.88
C THR A 352 -1.39 -7.09 1.42
N CYS A 353 -2.38 -7.04 0.53
CA CYS A 353 -2.16 -6.97 -0.91
C CYS A 353 -1.25 -5.80 -1.31
N SER A 354 -0.36 -6.04 -2.28
CA SER A 354 0.61 -5.06 -2.78
C SER A 354 1.69 -4.57 -1.77
N MET A 355 1.55 -4.84 -0.46
CA MET A 355 2.41 -4.28 0.60
C MET A 355 3.37 -5.33 1.21
N ASP A 356 4.29 -5.84 0.41
CA ASP A 356 5.19 -6.97 0.72
C ASP A 356 6.47 -6.60 1.51
N TRP A 357 6.49 -5.46 2.19
CA TRP A 357 7.57 -5.05 3.09
C TRP A 357 7.04 -4.97 4.52
N ARG A 358 7.11 -6.10 5.22
CA ARG A 358 6.40 -6.31 6.49
C ARG A 358 6.59 -5.25 7.57
N THR A 359 7.79 -4.67 7.72
CA THR A 359 8.09 -3.67 8.77
C THR A 359 7.27 -2.38 8.60
N HIS A 360 6.76 -2.14 7.39
CA HIS A 360 6.04 -0.93 7.03
C HIS A 360 4.52 -1.05 7.17
N THR A 361 4.01 -2.24 7.50
CA THR A 361 2.56 -2.52 7.52
C THR A 361 2.11 -3.16 8.82
N TYR A 362 2.92 -4.08 9.33
CA TYR A 362 2.63 -4.90 10.49
C TYR A 362 3.45 -4.46 11.71
N PRO A 363 3.05 -4.88 12.92
CA PRO A 363 3.82 -4.62 14.14
C PRO A 363 5.21 -5.28 14.04
N ASN A 364 6.23 -4.71 14.67
CA ASN A 364 7.63 -5.14 14.49
C ASN A 364 7.88 -6.62 14.88
N TRP A 365 7.03 -7.19 15.74
CA TRP A 365 7.14 -8.58 16.16
C TRP A 365 6.55 -9.59 15.15
N PHE A 366 5.82 -9.16 14.13
CA PHE A 366 5.28 -10.06 13.10
C PHE A 366 6.43 -10.66 12.28
N ILE A 367 6.61 -11.97 12.41
CA ILE A 367 7.40 -12.81 11.49
C ILE A 367 6.52 -13.34 10.36
N ASN A 368 7.09 -13.92 9.30
CA ASN A 368 6.29 -14.28 8.12
C ASN A 368 5.23 -15.33 8.45
N SER A 369 5.51 -16.27 9.37
CA SER A 369 4.51 -17.25 9.80
C SER A 369 3.32 -16.62 10.53
N VAL A 370 3.50 -15.47 11.18
CA VAL A 370 2.40 -14.70 11.80
C VAL A 370 1.62 -13.93 10.74
N ILE A 371 2.31 -13.32 9.76
CA ILE A 371 1.67 -12.63 8.62
C ILE A 371 0.79 -13.60 7.84
N ALA A 372 1.30 -14.78 7.56
CA ALA A 372 0.60 -15.84 6.87
C ALA A 372 -0.55 -16.46 7.68
N ASP A 373 -0.63 -16.19 8.98
CA ASP A 373 -1.76 -16.57 9.84
C ASP A 373 -2.71 -15.39 10.11
N SER A 374 -2.38 -14.20 9.58
CA SER A 374 -3.20 -12.99 9.63
C SER A 374 -4.11 -12.88 8.42
N PHE A 375 -5.03 -11.90 8.43
CA PHE A 375 -6.01 -11.71 7.35
C PHE A 375 -6.01 -10.26 6.89
N SER A 376 -5.93 -9.99 5.59
CA SER A 376 -6.07 -8.62 5.07
C SER A 376 -7.40 -8.39 4.36
N SER A 377 -8.00 -7.21 4.54
CA SER A 377 -9.23 -6.81 3.84
C SER A 377 -9.02 -6.70 2.33
N GLY A 378 -7.92 -6.10 1.88
CA GLY A 378 -7.59 -5.98 0.46
C GLY A 378 -7.37 -7.34 -0.21
N THR A 379 -6.60 -8.23 0.42
CA THR A 379 -6.36 -9.60 -0.10
C THR A 379 -7.64 -10.43 -0.14
N ASN A 380 -8.48 -10.34 0.89
CA ASN A 380 -9.78 -11.01 0.87
C ASN A 380 -10.75 -10.39 -0.15
N ALA A 381 -10.63 -9.10 -0.46
CA ALA A 381 -11.38 -8.48 -1.55
C ALA A 381 -11.00 -9.05 -2.92
N LEU A 382 -9.70 -9.27 -3.13
CA LEU A 382 -9.20 -9.94 -4.33
C LEU A 382 -9.70 -11.39 -4.41
N HIS A 383 -9.69 -12.15 -3.30
CA HIS A 383 -10.30 -13.48 -3.27
C HIS A 383 -11.80 -13.43 -3.58
N LYS A 384 -12.56 -12.48 -3.03
CA LYS A 384 -14.00 -12.34 -3.33
C LYS A 384 -14.22 -12.18 -4.83
N PHE A 385 -13.48 -11.26 -5.45
CA PHE A 385 -13.57 -11.06 -6.90
C PHE A 385 -13.12 -12.29 -7.67
N PHE A 386 -12.10 -12.99 -7.22
CA PHE A 386 -11.59 -14.19 -7.86
C PHE A 386 -12.63 -15.30 -7.96
N TYR A 387 -13.35 -15.58 -6.88
CA TYR A 387 -14.44 -16.55 -6.89
C TYR A 387 -15.65 -16.07 -7.71
N GLN A 388 -15.95 -14.76 -7.70
CA GLN A 388 -16.95 -14.18 -8.59
C GLN A 388 -16.57 -14.38 -10.06
N PHE A 389 -15.30 -14.17 -10.42
CA PHE A 389 -14.77 -14.42 -11.75
C PHE A 389 -14.93 -15.90 -12.14
N LEU A 390 -14.55 -16.85 -11.29
CA LEU A 390 -14.71 -18.29 -11.58
C LEU A 390 -16.19 -18.69 -11.77
N GLY A 391 -17.10 -18.10 -11.01
CA GLY A 391 -18.54 -18.29 -11.21
C GLY A 391 -19.02 -17.74 -12.56
N THR A 392 -18.69 -16.48 -12.87
CA THR A 392 -19.13 -15.81 -14.10
C THR A 392 -18.47 -16.38 -15.36
N ALA A 393 -17.14 -16.51 -15.38
CA ALA A 393 -16.42 -17.13 -16.48
C ALA A 393 -16.90 -18.58 -16.70
N GLY A 394 -17.13 -19.33 -15.62
CA GLY A 394 -17.68 -20.67 -15.66
C GLY A 394 -19.06 -20.73 -16.34
N ARG A 395 -19.94 -19.76 -16.08
CA ARG A 395 -21.24 -19.64 -16.79
C ARG A 395 -21.04 -19.34 -18.28
N ILE A 396 -20.14 -18.42 -18.63
CA ILE A 396 -19.88 -18.02 -20.03
C ILE A 396 -19.36 -19.19 -20.86
N ILE A 397 -18.46 -20.00 -20.29
CA ILE A 397 -17.83 -21.16 -20.94
C ILE A 397 -18.52 -22.50 -20.61
N GLN A 398 -19.68 -22.45 -19.96
CA GLN A 398 -20.56 -23.61 -19.70
C GLN A 398 -19.95 -24.74 -18.84
N LYS A 399 -19.25 -24.39 -17.75
CA LYS A 399 -18.76 -25.35 -16.74
C LYS A 399 -19.93 -25.95 -15.92
N PRO A 400 -19.73 -27.09 -15.23
CA PRO A 400 -20.78 -27.74 -14.45
C PRO A 400 -21.43 -26.83 -13.40
N ALA A 401 -22.76 -26.94 -13.24
CA ALA A 401 -23.53 -26.09 -12.34
C ALA A 401 -23.11 -26.22 -10.86
N GLU A 402 -22.70 -27.41 -10.43
CA GLU A 402 -22.19 -27.66 -9.06
C GLU A 402 -20.88 -26.91 -8.78
N GLU A 403 -20.01 -26.80 -9.78
CA GLU A 403 -18.76 -26.08 -9.69
C GLU A 403 -19.00 -24.56 -9.63
N ILE A 404 -19.89 -24.04 -10.49
CA ILE A 404 -20.31 -22.64 -10.47
C ILE A 404 -20.92 -22.27 -9.11
N ALA A 405 -21.81 -23.11 -8.57
CA ALA A 405 -22.45 -22.88 -7.28
C ALA A 405 -21.44 -22.86 -6.11
N MET A 406 -20.36 -23.63 -6.19
CA MET A 406 -19.28 -23.60 -5.20
C MET A 406 -18.56 -22.24 -5.21
N TRP A 407 -18.23 -21.71 -6.39
CA TRP A 407 -17.57 -20.41 -6.52
C TRP A 407 -18.46 -19.26 -6.04
N GLU A 408 -19.74 -19.27 -6.42
CA GLU A 408 -20.71 -18.27 -5.96
C GLU A 408 -20.87 -18.29 -4.42
N LYS A 409 -20.83 -19.48 -3.81
CA LYS A 409 -20.86 -19.65 -2.35
C LYS A 409 -19.64 -18.99 -1.70
N TYR A 410 -18.42 -19.24 -2.18
CA TYR A 410 -17.21 -18.61 -1.62
C TYR A 410 -17.22 -17.08 -1.80
N SER A 411 -17.61 -16.59 -2.98
CA SER A 411 -17.76 -15.16 -3.24
C SER A 411 -18.74 -14.49 -2.26
N GLY A 412 -19.91 -15.10 -2.04
CA GLY A 412 -20.92 -14.59 -1.10
C GLY A 412 -20.43 -14.61 0.35
N LEU A 413 -19.81 -15.71 0.77
CA LEU A 413 -19.24 -15.88 2.11
C LEU A 413 -18.17 -14.82 2.42
N LEU A 414 -17.29 -14.53 1.46
CA LEU A 414 -16.26 -13.51 1.62
C LEU A 414 -16.86 -12.12 1.71
N LYS A 415 -17.83 -11.76 0.85
CA LYS A 415 -18.50 -10.45 0.93
C LYS A 415 -19.13 -10.20 2.30
N GLU A 416 -19.79 -11.22 2.86
CA GLU A 416 -20.39 -11.16 4.19
C GLU A 416 -19.33 -10.98 5.29
N ASN A 417 -18.32 -11.86 5.31
CA ASN A 417 -17.33 -11.85 6.40
C ASN A 417 -16.37 -10.66 6.31
N ILE A 418 -16.07 -10.15 5.11
CA ILE A 418 -15.26 -8.93 4.99
C ILE A 418 -15.99 -7.74 5.63
N ASN A 419 -17.29 -7.57 5.33
CA ASN A 419 -18.10 -6.52 5.95
C ASN A 419 -18.25 -6.70 7.45
N LYS A 420 -18.41 -7.93 7.92
CA LYS A 420 -18.58 -8.24 9.34
C LYS A 420 -17.32 -7.96 10.17
N HIS A 421 -16.15 -8.28 9.63
CA HIS A 421 -14.91 -8.30 10.41
C HIS A 421 -14.00 -7.09 10.19
N PHE A 422 -14.00 -6.47 8.99
CA PHE A 422 -13.08 -5.37 8.69
C PHE A 422 -13.72 -3.98 8.74
N TRP A 423 -15.04 -3.85 8.53
CA TRP A 423 -15.71 -2.54 8.56
C TRP A 423 -15.78 -1.99 9.98
N ASP A 424 -15.14 -0.84 10.22
CA ASP A 424 -15.23 -0.10 11.48
C ASP A 424 -16.22 1.06 11.31
N GLU A 425 -17.42 0.91 11.88
CA GLU A 425 -18.49 1.93 11.81
C GLU A 425 -18.09 3.29 12.41
N LYS A 426 -17.17 3.31 13.39
CA LYS A 426 -16.74 4.55 14.04
C LYS A 426 -15.77 5.32 13.15
N GLN A 427 -14.85 4.61 12.50
CA GLN A 427 -13.91 5.18 11.52
C GLN A 427 -14.61 5.45 10.18
N GLY A 428 -15.68 4.71 9.88
CA GLY A 428 -16.34 4.71 8.58
C GLY A 428 -15.41 4.20 7.46
N CYS A 429 -14.53 3.24 7.77
CA CYS A 429 -13.54 2.67 6.86
C CYS A 429 -13.35 1.17 7.13
N TYR A 430 -12.78 0.45 6.17
CA TYR A 430 -12.27 -0.90 6.38
C TYR A 430 -10.88 -0.86 6.99
N THR A 431 -10.69 -1.61 8.08
CA THR A 431 -9.38 -1.84 8.70
C THR A 431 -8.50 -2.73 7.81
N CYS A 432 -7.19 -2.57 7.93
CA CYS A 432 -6.23 -3.12 6.97
C CYS A 432 -6.04 -4.63 7.13
N TYR A 433 -5.97 -5.11 8.38
CA TYR A 433 -5.79 -6.53 8.69
C TYR A 433 -6.44 -6.96 10.03
N LEU A 434 -6.64 -8.26 10.20
CA LEU A 434 -6.99 -8.90 11.46
C LEU A 434 -5.77 -9.66 12.01
N TYR A 435 -5.59 -9.64 13.32
CA TYR A 435 -4.66 -10.51 14.01
C TYR A 435 -5.10 -11.99 13.87
N PRO A 436 -4.18 -12.96 14.03
CA PRO A 436 -4.51 -14.38 13.94
C PRO A 436 -5.59 -14.85 14.93
N GLU A 437 -6.12 -16.05 14.71
CA GLU A 437 -7.18 -16.66 15.54
C GLU A 437 -6.84 -16.66 17.04
N TYR A 438 -5.58 -16.91 17.39
CA TYR A 438 -5.14 -16.95 18.79
C TYR A 438 -5.19 -15.59 19.49
N LEU A 439 -5.33 -14.48 18.76
CA LEU A 439 -5.64 -13.15 19.29
C LEU A 439 -7.09 -12.74 19.07
N GLY A 440 -7.94 -13.64 18.56
CA GLY A 440 -9.38 -13.48 18.47
C GLY A 440 -9.85 -12.74 17.23
N TYR A 441 -9.11 -12.83 16.11
CA TYR A 441 -9.44 -12.15 14.85
C TYR A 441 -9.63 -10.64 15.01
N ARG A 442 -8.91 -10.05 15.97
CA ARG A 442 -9.08 -8.64 16.32
C ARG A 442 -8.65 -7.77 15.13
N PRO A 443 -9.40 -6.71 14.79
CA PRO A 443 -8.96 -5.77 13.78
C PRO A 443 -7.85 -4.85 14.32
N THR A 444 -6.91 -4.48 13.46
CA THR A 444 -6.03 -3.33 13.72
C THR A 444 -6.83 -2.01 13.70
N GLN A 445 -6.28 -0.94 14.24
CA GLN A 445 -6.81 0.41 13.99
C GLN A 445 -6.40 0.95 12.61
N ARG A 446 -5.38 0.36 11.98
CA ARG A 446 -4.86 0.87 10.71
C ARG A 446 -5.85 0.67 9.56
N VAL A 447 -5.93 1.65 8.68
CA VAL A 447 -6.66 1.63 7.41
C VAL A 447 -5.67 1.80 6.26
N GLY A 448 -5.91 1.10 5.16
CA GLY A 448 -5.08 1.19 3.95
C GLY A 448 -5.91 1.68 2.76
N VAL A 449 -5.35 2.57 1.95
CA VAL A 449 -6.07 3.18 0.81
C VAL A 449 -6.44 2.13 -0.24
N MET A 450 -5.53 1.21 -0.54
CA MET A 450 -5.77 0.14 -1.50
C MET A 450 -6.90 -0.78 -1.04
N SER A 451 -6.87 -1.24 0.21
CA SER A 451 -7.90 -2.11 0.78
C SER A 451 -9.28 -1.47 0.76
N ASN A 452 -9.38 -0.19 1.11
CA ASN A 452 -10.64 0.55 1.10
C ASN A 452 -11.15 0.78 -0.34
N GLY A 453 -10.28 1.21 -1.24
CA GLY A 453 -10.62 1.37 -2.65
C GLY A 453 -11.08 0.05 -3.29
N LEU A 454 -10.38 -1.06 -3.04
CA LEU A 454 -10.76 -2.40 -3.51
C LEU A 454 -12.10 -2.86 -2.94
N ALA A 455 -12.39 -2.60 -1.66
CA ALA A 455 -13.68 -2.94 -1.07
C ALA A 455 -14.86 -2.26 -1.80
N ALA A 456 -14.67 -1.02 -2.27
CA ALA A 456 -15.68 -0.33 -3.07
C ALA A 456 -15.77 -0.88 -4.50
N VAL A 457 -14.65 -0.93 -5.24
CA VAL A 457 -14.68 -1.27 -6.67
C VAL A 457 -14.96 -2.75 -6.94
N LEU A 458 -14.76 -3.63 -5.95
CA LEU A 458 -15.05 -5.06 -6.05
C LEU A 458 -16.39 -5.44 -5.39
N ASP A 459 -17.31 -4.48 -5.20
CA ASP A 459 -18.66 -4.71 -4.69
C ASP A 459 -18.67 -5.48 -3.34
N ILE A 460 -17.84 -5.03 -2.40
CA ILE A 460 -17.92 -5.44 -0.99
C ILE A 460 -18.69 -4.38 -0.21
N ALA A 461 -18.26 -3.13 -0.35
CA ALA A 461 -18.88 -1.99 0.31
C ALA A 461 -20.24 -1.69 -0.32
N THR A 462 -21.25 -1.49 0.53
CA THR A 462 -22.50 -0.88 0.09
C THR A 462 -22.25 0.56 -0.37
N THR A 463 -23.20 1.15 -1.10
CA THR A 463 -23.13 2.58 -1.46
C THR A 463 -22.99 3.47 -0.23
N GLY A 464 -23.68 3.16 0.87
CA GLY A 464 -23.59 3.92 2.12
C GLY A 464 -22.21 3.83 2.77
N GLN A 465 -21.61 2.63 2.80
CA GLN A 465 -20.23 2.45 3.29
C GLN A 465 -19.22 3.15 2.38
N SER A 466 -19.41 3.10 1.06
CA SER A 466 -18.54 3.79 0.10
C SER A 466 -18.57 5.31 0.29
N ILE A 467 -19.75 5.90 0.55
CA ILE A 467 -19.88 7.33 0.88
C ILE A 467 -19.10 7.63 2.16
N GLN A 468 -19.36 6.89 3.25
CA GLN A 468 -18.66 7.12 4.52
C GLN A 468 -17.15 6.98 4.39
N MET A 469 -16.67 5.96 3.68
CA MET A 469 -15.27 5.71 3.41
C MET A 469 -14.62 6.88 2.68
N VAL A 470 -15.23 7.35 1.58
CA VAL A 470 -14.68 8.48 0.80
C VAL A 470 -14.68 9.79 1.61
N GLU A 471 -15.66 9.97 2.50
CA GLU A 471 -15.73 11.16 3.35
C GLU A 471 -14.77 11.15 4.54
N ASN A 472 -14.42 9.97 5.04
CA ASN A 472 -13.68 9.80 6.30
C ASN A 472 -12.24 9.30 6.12
N PHE A 473 -11.89 8.67 4.99
CA PHE A 473 -10.54 8.16 4.78
C PHE A 473 -9.53 9.33 4.83
N PRO A 474 -8.46 9.22 5.64
CA PRO A 474 -7.48 10.27 5.84
C PRO A 474 -6.67 10.52 4.56
N LEU A 475 -6.70 11.77 4.08
CA LEU A 475 -5.94 12.24 2.94
C LEU A 475 -4.91 13.29 3.38
N TYR A 476 -3.78 13.31 2.71
CA TYR A 476 -2.72 14.30 2.92
C TYR A 476 -2.70 15.29 1.76
N PRO A 477 -2.01 16.44 1.89
CA PRO A 477 -1.89 17.40 0.80
C PRO A 477 -1.42 16.78 -0.52
N TYR A 478 -0.57 15.75 -0.46
CA TYR A 478 0.00 15.09 -1.64
C TYR A 478 -0.75 13.84 -2.09
N GLY A 479 -1.93 13.51 -1.54
CA GLY A 479 -2.71 12.34 -1.94
C GLY A 479 -3.08 11.44 -0.76
N ALA A 480 -3.47 10.21 -1.04
CA ALA A 480 -3.81 9.24 -0.01
C ALA A 480 -2.55 8.49 0.44
N ALA A 481 -2.22 8.53 1.73
CA ALA A 481 -1.15 7.68 2.22
C ALA A 481 -1.56 6.21 2.13
N VAL A 482 -0.57 5.35 1.93
CA VAL A 482 -0.78 3.90 1.86
C VAL A 482 -1.47 3.38 3.11
N LEU A 483 -1.04 3.86 4.28
CA LEU A 483 -1.43 3.38 5.60
C LEU A 483 -1.65 4.57 6.54
N TYR A 484 -2.69 4.48 7.36
CA TYR A 484 -2.97 5.42 8.44
C TYR A 484 -3.51 4.68 9.67
N PRO A 485 -3.16 5.05 10.92
CA PRO A 485 -2.09 6.00 11.28
C PRO A 485 -0.72 5.50 10.79
N SER A 486 0.28 6.37 10.71
CA SER A 486 1.64 6.01 10.30
C SER A 486 2.41 5.32 11.43
N ILE A 487 3.37 4.45 11.11
CA ILE A 487 4.27 3.80 12.09
C ILE A 487 5.43 4.77 12.42
N PRO A 488 5.73 5.07 13.71
CA PRO A 488 6.75 6.06 14.08
C PRO A 488 8.17 5.77 13.60
N ASP A 489 8.71 4.58 13.87
CA ASP A 489 10.16 4.32 13.73
C ASP A 489 10.58 3.72 12.39
N ASP A 490 9.68 3.72 11.41
CA ASP A 490 9.99 3.21 10.08
C ASP A 490 10.19 4.31 9.04
N PHE A 491 10.85 3.95 7.95
CA PHE A 491 11.03 4.75 6.76
C PHE A 491 9.71 5.25 6.14
N SER A 492 9.86 6.17 5.18
CA SER A 492 9.02 6.27 3.99
C SER A 492 9.32 5.15 2.94
N TYR A 493 8.39 4.21 2.77
CA TYR A 493 8.29 3.36 1.56
C TYR A 493 6.86 2.86 1.40
N HIS A 494 6.38 1.82 2.10
CA HIS A 494 4.93 1.57 2.20
C HIS A 494 4.33 2.43 3.32
N ASN A 495 4.98 2.50 4.46
CA ASN A 495 4.66 3.49 5.50
C ASN A 495 5.06 4.89 5.03
N LYS A 496 4.38 5.94 5.51
CA LYS A 496 4.74 7.35 5.27
C LYS A 496 4.94 7.73 3.78
N SER A 497 4.13 7.19 2.88
CA SER A 497 4.23 7.50 1.46
C SER A 497 2.87 7.57 0.79
N VAL A 498 2.85 8.18 -0.39
CA VAL A 498 1.75 8.15 -1.35
C VAL A 498 2.24 7.39 -2.58
N TRP A 499 1.43 6.42 -3.02
CA TRP A 499 1.67 5.63 -4.21
C TRP A 499 0.53 5.88 -5.21
N PRO A 500 0.81 6.50 -6.37
CA PRO A 500 -0.20 6.78 -7.40
C PRO A 500 -1.09 5.58 -7.75
N VAL A 501 -0.49 4.39 -7.81
CA VAL A 501 -1.19 3.14 -8.09
C VAL A 501 -2.22 2.76 -7.00
N TRP A 502 -1.87 2.87 -5.73
CA TRP A 502 -2.67 2.31 -4.64
C TRP A 502 -3.86 3.19 -4.25
N GLU A 503 -3.78 4.47 -4.57
CA GLU A 503 -4.90 5.39 -4.40
C GLU A 503 -5.90 5.35 -5.58
N THR A 504 -5.56 4.66 -6.67
CA THR A 504 -6.38 4.60 -7.89
C THR A 504 -7.75 3.95 -7.67
N PRO A 505 -7.89 2.79 -7.00
CA PRO A 505 -9.22 2.23 -6.70
C PRO A 505 -10.06 3.14 -5.78
N TYR A 506 -9.42 3.86 -4.86
CA TYR A 506 -10.10 4.84 -4.02
C TYR A 506 -10.61 6.04 -4.82
N MET A 507 -9.86 6.49 -5.83
CA MET A 507 -10.32 7.51 -6.77
C MET A 507 -11.55 7.05 -7.58
N TYR A 508 -11.63 5.78 -7.97
CA TYR A 508 -12.84 5.23 -8.61
C TYR A 508 -14.02 5.20 -7.64
N ALA A 509 -13.80 4.82 -6.38
CA ALA A 509 -14.83 4.87 -5.35
C ALA A 509 -15.38 6.29 -5.18
N ALA A 510 -14.51 7.29 -5.15
CA ALA A 510 -14.89 8.71 -5.07
C ALA A 510 -15.70 9.16 -6.30
N ARG A 511 -15.32 8.70 -7.50
CA ARG A 511 -16.08 8.90 -8.75
C ARG A 511 -17.49 8.31 -8.63
N ASP A 512 -17.59 7.06 -8.17
CA ASP A 512 -18.85 6.31 -8.13
C ASP A 512 -19.84 6.88 -7.12
N VAL A 513 -19.35 7.39 -5.98
CA VAL A 513 -20.18 8.14 -5.00
C VAL A 513 -20.33 9.61 -5.34
N LYS A 514 -19.80 10.05 -6.50
CA LYS A 514 -19.91 11.41 -7.05
C LYS A 514 -19.26 12.51 -6.20
N ASN A 515 -18.30 12.16 -5.34
CA ASN A 515 -17.55 13.14 -4.54
C ASN A 515 -16.46 13.80 -5.38
N THR A 516 -16.85 14.87 -6.08
CA THR A 516 -15.97 15.62 -6.99
C THR A 516 -14.75 16.22 -6.28
N LYS A 517 -14.86 16.54 -4.98
CA LYS A 517 -13.75 17.17 -4.23
C LYS A 517 -12.61 16.19 -4.01
N VAL A 518 -12.92 14.96 -3.61
CA VAL A 518 -11.92 13.90 -3.47
C VAL A 518 -11.33 13.55 -4.84
N VAL A 519 -12.17 13.38 -5.88
CA VAL A 519 -11.67 13.12 -7.25
C VAL A 519 -10.69 14.20 -7.70
N GLU A 520 -11.03 15.48 -7.51
CA GLU A 520 -10.16 16.59 -7.87
C GLU A 520 -8.85 16.58 -7.08
N HIS A 521 -8.89 16.25 -5.79
CA HIS A 521 -7.69 16.12 -4.94
C HIS A 521 -6.73 15.04 -5.45
N MET A 522 -7.24 13.86 -5.81
CA MET A 522 -6.43 12.77 -6.36
C MET A 522 -5.81 13.15 -7.71
N ILE A 523 -6.59 13.77 -8.61
CA ILE A 523 -6.07 14.24 -9.91
C ILE A 523 -4.97 15.29 -9.70
N LYS A 524 -5.16 16.21 -8.74
CA LYS A 524 -4.15 17.22 -8.39
C LYS A 524 -2.85 16.57 -7.90
N SER A 525 -2.93 15.51 -7.11
CA SER A 525 -1.75 14.73 -6.69
C SER A 525 -0.99 14.15 -7.88
N LEU A 526 -1.68 13.43 -8.77
CA LEU A 526 -1.08 12.82 -9.96
C LEU A 526 -0.44 13.86 -10.89
N VAL A 527 -1.13 14.97 -11.14
CA VAL A 527 -0.62 16.06 -11.98
C VAL A 527 0.60 16.74 -11.37
N ARG A 528 0.58 17.01 -10.06
CA ARG A 528 1.74 17.56 -9.37
C ARG A 528 2.94 16.65 -9.52
N ALA A 529 2.78 15.37 -9.18
CA ALA A 529 3.87 14.39 -9.20
C ALA A 529 4.48 14.27 -10.59
N GLY A 530 3.65 13.99 -11.62
CA GLY A 530 4.14 13.84 -12.99
C GLY A 530 4.83 15.09 -13.54
N ALA A 531 4.29 16.28 -13.26
CA ALA A 531 4.83 17.54 -13.77
C ALA A 531 6.16 17.92 -13.11
N LEU A 532 6.25 17.83 -11.78
CA LEU A 532 7.46 18.20 -11.05
C LEU A 532 8.58 17.16 -11.19
N PHE A 533 8.24 15.87 -11.21
CA PHE A 533 9.25 14.80 -11.32
C PHE A 533 9.64 14.50 -12.77
N LEU A 534 8.88 15.01 -13.75
CA LEU A 534 9.05 14.77 -15.18
C LEU A 534 8.99 13.26 -15.56
N THR A 535 8.21 12.49 -14.81
CA THR A 535 7.99 11.04 -15.00
C THR A 535 6.85 10.57 -14.09
N HIS A 536 6.12 9.52 -14.46
CA HIS A 536 5.19 8.86 -13.55
C HIS A 536 5.98 7.97 -12.56
N LYS A 537 6.36 8.59 -11.44
CA LYS A 537 7.12 7.95 -10.35
C LYS A 537 6.34 6.85 -9.63
N GLU A 538 7.09 5.95 -9.02
CA GLU A 538 6.58 4.85 -8.19
C GLU A 538 5.87 5.36 -6.94
N ASN A 539 6.48 6.29 -6.21
CA ASN A 539 5.92 6.84 -4.96
C ASN A 539 6.49 8.22 -4.62
N MET A 540 6.03 8.80 -3.52
CA MET A 540 6.58 10.00 -2.90
C MET A 540 6.29 9.98 -1.39
N THR A 541 7.01 10.76 -0.60
CA THR A 541 6.71 10.92 0.83
C THR A 541 5.34 11.59 1.04
N TYR A 542 4.59 11.15 2.04
CA TYR A 542 3.25 11.66 2.33
C TYR A 542 3.21 13.07 2.95
N ASP A 543 4.32 13.51 3.52
CA ASP A 543 4.44 14.72 4.35
C ASP A 543 5.06 15.91 3.60
N THR A 544 5.94 15.64 2.63
CA THR A 544 6.60 16.66 1.81
C THR A 544 6.42 16.46 0.30
N GLY A 545 5.86 15.32 -0.13
CA GLY A 545 5.64 15.01 -1.54
C GLY A 545 6.95 14.87 -2.31
N TYR A 546 8.03 14.43 -1.66
CA TYR A 546 9.36 14.28 -2.24
C TYR A 546 9.58 12.87 -2.78
N ASP A 547 10.11 12.77 -4.01
CA ASP A 547 10.39 11.50 -4.68
C ASP A 547 11.75 10.89 -4.29
N CYS A 548 12.72 11.68 -3.83
CA CYS A 548 14.01 11.13 -3.35
C CYS A 548 14.04 10.87 -1.82
N GLY A 549 12.89 10.91 -1.15
CA GLY A 549 12.74 10.69 0.30
C GLY A 549 12.25 9.31 0.70
N THR A 550 12.05 8.41 -0.26
CA THR A 550 11.56 7.03 -0.04
C THR A 550 12.68 6.01 -0.27
N ALA A 551 12.50 4.77 0.20
CA ALA A 551 13.51 3.71 0.02
C ALA A 551 13.80 3.37 -1.43
N LEU A 552 12.75 3.23 -2.23
CA LEU A 552 12.85 2.84 -3.62
C LEU A 552 11.86 3.67 -4.39
N ASN A 553 12.30 4.19 -5.53
CA ASN A 553 11.45 5.00 -6.38
C ASN A 553 11.86 4.95 -7.84
N SER A 554 11.26 4.03 -8.59
CA SER A 554 11.50 3.92 -10.02
C SER A 554 10.80 5.04 -10.80
N SER A 555 11.52 5.65 -11.75
CA SER A 555 10.88 6.37 -12.85
C SER A 555 10.14 5.40 -13.76
N ARG A 556 9.17 5.93 -14.54
CA ARG A 556 8.29 5.15 -15.43
C ARG A 556 7.83 3.87 -14.75
N GLN A 557 7.24 4.01 -13.56
CA GLN A 557 6.70 2.84 -12.89
C GLN A 557 5.43 2.43 -13.64
N LEU A 558 5.46 1.25 -14.25
CA LEU A 558 4.39 0.62 -15.01
C LEU A 558 2.97 0.89 -14.46
N TRP A 559 2.74 0.65 -13.17
CA TRP A 559 1.42 0.80 -12.55
C TRP A 559 1.03 2.25 -12.27
N SER A 560 2.00 3.15 -12.06
CA SER A 560 1.76 4.58 -11.89
C SER A 560 1.46 5.24 -13.24
N VAL A 561 2.14 4.79 -14.30
CA VAL A 561 1.85 5.15 -15.69
C VAL A 561 0.42 4.72 -16.03
N ALA A 562 0.06 3.46 -15.75
CA ALA A 562 -1.27 2.94 -16.00
C ALA A 562 -2.36 3.69 -15.22
N SER A 563 -2.07 4.12 -13.98
CA SER A 563 -2.97 4.94 -13.15
C SER A 563 -3.27 6.30 -13.78
N TYR A 564 -2.29 6.99 -14.36
CA TYR A 564 -2.53 8.28 -15.02
C TYR A 564 -3.41 8.12 -16.26
N ILE A 565 -3.13 7.11 -17.09
CA ILE A 565 -3.96 6.81 -18.27
C ILE A 565 -5.39 6.43 -17.84
N SER A 566 -5.51 5.66 -16.77
CA SER A 566 -6.81 5.27 -16.24
C SER A 566 -7.60 6.43 -15.62
N MET A 567 -6.93 7.42 -15.02
CA MET A 567 -7.57 8.67 -14.61
C MET A 567 -8.26 9.34 -15.81
N VAL A 568 -7.60 9.38 -16.98
CA VAL A 568 -8.25 9.89 -18.19
C VAL A 568 -9.42 9.00 -18.57
N TYR A 569 -9.22 7.70 -18.77
CA TYR A 569 -10.24 6.84 -19.38
C TYR A 569 -11.41 6.50 -18.45
N ARG A 570 -11.13 6.15 -17.20
CA ARG A 570 -12.12 5.67 -16.23
C ARG A 570 -12.70 6.78 -15.38
N VAL A 571 -11.99 7.90 -15.16
CA VAL A 571 -12.50 9.01 -14.33
C VAL A 571 -13.05 10.14 -15.20
N LEU A 572 -12.20 10.75 -16.04
CA LEU A 572 -12.64 11.89 -16.86
C LEU A 572 -13.64 11.47 -17.94
N PHE A 573 -13.40 10.36 -18.63
CA PHE A 573 -14.34 9.80 -19.61
C PHE A 573 -15.35 8.82 -19.01
N GLY A 574 -15.14 8.39 -17.75
CA GLY A 574 -16.10 7.59 -17.02
C GLY A 574 -16.34 6.20 -17.59
N MET A 575 -15.41 5.65 -18.39
CA MET A 575 -15.63 4.38 -19.07
C MET A 575 -15.53 3.22 -18.09
N THR A 576 -16.57 2.39 -18.05
CA THR A 576 -16.56 1.10 -17.36
C THR A 576 -16.96 0.02 -18.35
N MET A 577 -16.10 -1.00 -18.49
CA MET A 577 -16.39 -2.15 -19.35
C MET A 577 -17.27 -3.13 -18.58
N GLU A 578 -18.31 -3.62 -19.24
CA GLU A 578 -19.28 -4.59 -18.75
C GLU A 578 -19.44 -5.70 -19.79
N GLU A 579 -20.05 -6.82 -19.42
CA GLU A 579 -20.23 -7.96 -20.34
C GLU A 579 -21.02 -7.53 -21.59
N GLU A 580 -22.04 -6.69 -21.38
CA GLU A 580 -22.94 -6.18 -22.41
C GLU A 580 -22.38 -4.99 -23.20
N GLY A 581 -21.29 -4.34 -22.77
CA GLY A 581 -20.80 -3.13 -23.44
C GLY A 581 -19.99 -2.15 -22.56
N ILE A 582 -20.07 -0.86 -22.91
CA ILE A 582 -19.42 0.24 -22.16
C ILE A 582 -20.48 1.16 -21.56
N THR A 583 -20.38 1.45 -20.27
CA THR A 583 -21.12 2.51 -19.59
C THR A 583 -20.24 3.74 -19.37
N PHE A 584 -20.88 4.92 -19.29
CA PHE A 584 -20.20 6.21 -19.15
C PHE A 584 -20.68 6.96 -17.90
N THR A 585 -19.83 7.06 -16.89
CA THR A 585 -20.05 7.79 -15.62
C THR A 585 -18.94 8.83 -15.35
N PRO A 586 -18.69 9.77 -16.27
CA PRO A 586 -17.59 10.72 -16.16
C PRO A 586 -17.72 11.65 -14.96
N VAL A 587 -16.59 12.03 -14.40
CA VAL A 587 -16.46 13.12 -13.43
C VAL A 587 -15.46 14.14 -13.97
N VAL A 588 -15.94 15.36 -14.21
CA VAL A 588 -15.14 16.46 -14.74
C VAL A 588 -15.04 17.53 -13.65
N PRO A 589 -13.94 17.54 -12.86
CA PRO A 589 -13.73 18.50 -11.77
C PRO A 589 -13.40 19.91 -12.28
N ASP A 590 -13.33 20.89 -11.38
CA ASP A 590 -13.10 22.29 -11.76
C ASP A 590 -11.71 22.51 -12.41
N LEU A 591 -10.74 21.66 -12.07
CA LEU A 591 -9.41 21.64 -12.70
C LEU A 591 -9.46 21.38 -14.22
N VAL A 592 -10.47 20.65 -14.70
CA VAL A 592 -10.65 20.28 -16.11
C VAL A 592 -11.62 21.27 -16.76
N ALA A 593 -11.11 22.44 -17.11
CA ALA A 593 -11.92 23.51 -17.68
C ALA A 593 -11.95 23.47 -19.22
N GLY A 594 -13.10 23.15 -19.81
CA GLY A 594 -13.29 23.19 -21.27
C GLY A 594 -13.77 21.86 -21.86
N LYS A 595 -13.78 21.75 -23.19
CA LYS A 595 -14.06 20.48 -23.85
C LYS A 595 -12.85 19.55 -23.71
N ILE A 596 -13.10 18.29 -23.37
CA ILE A 596 -12.11 17.20 -23.52
C ILE A 596 -12.54 16.23 -24.62
N SER A 597 -11.59 15.65 -25.34
CA SER A 597 -11.87 14.66 -26.38
C SER A 597 -10.90 13.48 -26.32
N LEU A 598 -11.40 12.27 -26.52
CA LEU A 598 -10.62 11.04 -26.68
C LEU A 598 -10.93 10.48 -28.08
N GLU A 599 -9.96 10.56 -28.98
CA GLU A 599 -10.10 10.15 -30.38
C GLU A 599 -9.44 8.79 -30.62
N ASN A 600 -9.97 8.05 -31.58
CA ASN A 600 -9.43 6.76 -32.04
C ASN A 600 -9.31 5.69 -30.94
N PHE A 601 -10.18 5.71 -29.92
CA PHE A 601 -10.21 4.66 -28.91
C PHE A 601 -10.87 3.41 -29.49
N ARG A 602 -10.12 2.31 -29.62
CA ARG A 602 -10.65 1.05 -30.17
C ARG A 602 -11.36 0.27 -29.08
N TYR A 603 -12.52 -0.31 -29.40
CA TYR A 603 -13.22 -1.27 -28.56
C TYR A 603 -13.83 -2.34 -29.47
N ARG A 604 -13.27 -3.55 -29.44
CA ARG A 604 -13.64 -4.65 -30.36
C ARG A 604 -13.62 -4.17 -31.82
N ASP A 605 -14.74 -4.30 -32.52
CA ASP A 605 -14.92 -3.90 -33.91
C ASP A 605 -15.31 -2.42 -34.08
N ALA A 606 -15.36 -1.64 -32.99
CA ALA A 606 -15.70 -0.23 -32.99
C ALA A 606 -14.48 0.69 -32.75
N VAL A 607 -14.56 1.89 -33.32
CA VAL A 607 -13.64 3.00 -33.05
C VAL A 607 -14.45 4.16 -32.46
N LEU A 608 -14.08 4.59 -31.27
CA LEU A 608 -14.82 5.60 -30.50
C LEU A 608 -14.08 6.93 -30.53
N ASN A 609 -14.83 7.98 -30.83
CA ASN A 609 -14.42 9.37 -30.67
C ASN A 609 -15.37 10.01 -29.65
N ILE A 610 -14.88 10.23 -28.43
CA ILE A 610 -15.69 10.66 -27.31
C ILE A 610 -15.36 12.12 -27.00
N ASN A 611 -16.38 12.97 -26.94
CA ASN A 611 -16.26 14.38 -26.58
C ASN A 611 -17.04 14.63 -25.29
N ILE A 612 -16.46 15.35 -24.34
CA ILE A 612 -17.16 15.76 -23.11
C ILE A 612 -17.11 17.28 -23.00
N THR A 613 -18.28 17.88 -22.72
CA THR A 613 -18.43 19.32 -22.51
C THR A 613 -19.15 19.60 -21.19
N GLY A 614 -18.82 20.74 -20.57
CA GLY A 614 -19.34 21.08 -19.24
C GLY A 614 -18.54 20.44 -18.11
N LYS A 615 -19.03 20.58 -16.88
CA LYS A 615 -18.37 20.09 -15.67
C LYS A 615 -19.36 19.45 -14.70
N GLY A 616 -18.83 18.72 -13.73
CA GLY A 616 -19.59 18.08 -12.66
C GLY A 616 -19.49 16.56 -12.67
N ASN A 617 -20.44 15.92 -12.03
CA ASN A 617 -20.40 14.50 -11.65
C ASN A 617 -21.58 13.69 -12.19
N THR A 618 -22.35 14.25 -13.14
CA THR A 618 -23.51 13.58 -13.73
C THR A 618 -23.65 13.93 -15.20
N VAL A 619 -23.97 12.91 -16.01
CA VAL A 619 -24.31 13.08 -17.43
C VAL A 619 -25.69 13.72 -17.54
N LYS A 620 -25.75 14.90 -18.17
CA LYS A 620 -27.00 15.61 -18.50
C LYS A 620 -27.62 15.08 -19.79
N LYS A 621 -26.78 14.82 -20.79
CA LYS A 621 -27.19 14.40 -22.13
C LYS A 621 -26.06 13.62 -22.80
N ILE A 622 -26.41 12.61 -23.58
CA ILE A 622 -25.49 11.91 -24.47
C ILE A 622 -26.09 11.80 -25.88
N THR A 623 -25.27 12.08 -26.89
CA THR A 623 -25.61 11.87 -28.31
C THR A 623 -24.63 10.91 -28.93
N VAL A 624 -25.13 9.99 -29.76
CA VAL A 624 -24.32 9.01 -30.47
C VAL A 624 -24.59 9.16 -31.95
N ASN A 625 -23.55 9.46 -32.73
CA ASN A 625 -23.64 9.78 -34.16
C ASN A 625 -24.70 10.87 -34.44
N GLY A 626 -24.73 11.89 -33.57
CA GLY A 626 -25.68 13.01 -33.62
C GLY A 626 -27.10 12.72 -33.15
N GLN A 627 -27.40 11.50 -32.68
CA GLN A 627 -28.72 11.11 -32.18
C GLN A 627 -28.77 11.05 -30.66
N ASP A 628 -29.76 11.74 -30.06
CA ASP A 628 -30.02 11.71 -28.62
C ASP A 628 -30.29 10.28 -28.11
N GLN A 629 -29.63 9.89 -27.02
CA GLN A 629 -29.86 8.60 -26.37
C GLN A 629 -30.54 8.77 -25.01
N LYS A 630 -31.15 7.68 -24.52
CA LYS A 630 -31.68 7.61 -23.16
C LYS A 630 -30.55 7.38 -22.16
N LEU A 631 -30.72 7.91 -20.95
CA LEU A 631 -29.80 7.71 -19.83
C LEU A 631 -30.39 6.71 -18.81
N PRO A 632 -29.56 5.84 -18.20
CA PRO A 632 -28.15 5.62 -18.51
C PRO A 632 -27.99 4.99 -19.92
N TYR A 633 -26.91 5.37 -20.61
CA TYR A 633 -26.58 4.83 -21.93
C TYR A 633 -25.51 3.75 -21.81
N LEU A 634 -25.69 2.67 -22.56
CA LEU A 634 -24.72 1.59 -22.73
C LEU A 634 -24.40 1.48 -24.22
N LEU A 635 -23.12 1.60 -24.58
CA LEU A 635 -22.63 1.26 -25.92
C LEU A 635 -22.53 -0.27 -26.00
N PRO A 636 -23.26 -0.96 -26.88
CA PRO A 636 -23.30 -2.41 -26.86
C PRO A 636 -21.95 -3.04 -27.25
N ALA A 637 -21.65 -4.18 -26.64
CA ALA A 637 -20.54 -5.07 -26.93
C ALA A 637 -20.44 -5.53 -28.40
N THR A 638 -21.51 -5.37 -29.16
CA THR A 638 -21.64 -5.68 -30.59
C THR A 638 -21.50 -4.45 -31.49
N ALA A 639 -21.13 -3.29 -30.95
CA ALA A 639 -20.87 -2.08 -31.72
C ALA A 639 -19.79 -2.33 -32.79
N GLN A 640 -19.99 -1.78 -33.99
CA GLN A 640 -19.08 -1.93 -35.13
C GLN A 640 -18.93 -0.60 -35.87
N GLY A 641 -17.72 -0.34 -36.38
CA GLY A 641 -17.40 0.87 -37.14
C GLY A 641 -17.16 2.10 -36.26
N ASP A 642 -17.24 3.28 -36.87
CA ASP A 642 -16.90 4.54 -36.19
C ASP A 642 -18.09 5.13 -35.42
N TYR A 643 -17.84 5.52 -34.17
CA TYR A 643 -18.79 6.20 -33.29
C TYR A 643 -18.26 7.57 -32.88
N THR A 644 -19.13 8.58 -32.95
CA THR A 644 -18.94 9.86 -32.25
C THR A 644 -19.92 9.92 -31.09
N ILE A 645 -19.39 10.02 -29.87
CA ILE A 645 -20.15 10.08 -28.62
C ILE A 645 -19.92 11.44 -27.99
N ASP A 646 -20.95 12.29 -27.93
CA ASP A 646 -20.86 13.58 -27.24
C ASP A 646 -21.63 13.53 -25.92
N ILE A 647 -20.93 13.84 -24.83
CA ILE A 647 -21.46 13.84 -23.47
C ILE A 647 -21.49 15.29 -22.96
N VAL A 648 -22.64 15.71 -22.46
CA VAL A 648 -22.81 17.00 -21.79
C VAL A 648 -22.94 16.74 -20.29
N MET A 649 -22.07 17.38 -19.52
CA MET A 649 -22.02 17.24 -18.06
C MET A 649 -22.90 18.27 -17.35
N THR A 650 -23.32 17.89 -16.15
CA THR A 650 -23.90 18.79 -15.16
C THR A 650 -23.45 18.39 -13.76
N ALA A 651 -23.67 19.28 -12.80
CA ALA A 651 -23.40 19.01 -11.40
C ALA A 651 -24.71 18.67 -10.68
N THR A 652 -24.70 17.55 -9.97
CA THR A 652 -25.72 17.23 -8.97
C THR A 652 -25.09 17.33 -7.59
N HIS A 653 -25.87 17.79 -6.61
CA HIS A 653 -25.41 17.85 -5.24
C HIS A 653 -25.02 16.44 -4.75
N ALA A 654 -23.76 16.29 -4.36
CA ALA A 654 -23.20 15.14 -3.69
C ALA A 654 -22.40 15.64 -2.49
N SER A 655 -21.94 14.74 -1.63
CA SER A 655 -21.05 15.13 -0.54
C SER A 655 -19.77 15.75 -1.10
N ASP A 656 -19.35 16.85 -0.50
CA ASP A 656 -18.08 17.53 -0.71
C ASP A 656 -17.16 17.39 0.52
N LYS A 657 -17.52 16.50 1.44
CA LYS A 657 -16.69 16.22 2.60
C LYS A 657 -15.45 15.43 2.17
N MET A 658 -14.31 15.84 2.73
CA MET A 658 -13.00 15.25 2.50
C MET A 658 -12.20 15.41 3.79
N ASN A 659 -11.61 14.32 4.28
CA ASN A 659 -10.85 14.33 5.53
C ASN A 659 -9.35 14.59 5.25
N LEU A 660 -8.96 15.86 5.17
CA LEU A 660 -7.53 16.24 5.11
C LEU A 660 -6.92 16.22 6.50
N VAL A 661 -5.88 15.41 6.69
CA VAL A 661 -5.12 15.28 7.94
C VAL A 661 -3.74 15.94 7.82
N GLN A 662 -3.18 16.35 8.95
CA GLN A 662 -1.82 16.89 9.01
C GLN A 662 -0.80 15.76 9.20
N PRO A 663 0.28 15.73 8.41
CA PRO A 663 1.36 14.77 8.60
C PRO A 663 2.30 15.20 9.74
N GLY A 664 2.77 14.24 10.52
CA GLY A 664 3.88 14.42 11.45
C GLY A 664 3.75 13.67 12.79
N PRO A 665 4.84 13.64 13.56
CA PRO A 665 4.99 12.86 14.80
C PRO A 665 3.96 13.15 15.89
N ARG A 666 3.31 14.31 15.85
CA ARG A 666 2.28 14.72 16.82
C ARG A 666 0.88 14.66 16.25
N GLU A 667 0.71 14.29 14.98
CA GLU A 667 -0.54 14.45 14.24
C GLU A 667 -1.16 13.15 13.74
N ASP A 668 -0.40 12.27 13.10
CA ASP A 668 -0.93 11.08 12.44
C ASP A 668 -0.20 9.78 12.78
N TRP A 669 0.74 9.80 13.73
CA TRP A 669 1.50 8.61 14.12
C TRP A 669 0.81 7.89 15.28
N SER A 670 0.73 6.56 15.19
CA SER A 670 0.35 5.74 16.35
C SER A 670 1.48 5.70 17.37
N PRO A 671 1.23 5.42 18.66
CA PRO A 671 2.30 4.97 19.55
C PRO A 671 2.97 3.70 19.01
N MET A 672 4.21 3.44 19.42
CA MET A 672 4.87 2.16 19.17
C MET A 672 4.17 1.05 19.97
N GLU A 673 4.04 -0.14 19.40
CA GLU A 673 3.51 -1.29 20.12
C GLU A 673 4.42 -1.67 21.31
N PRO A 674 3.85 -2.01 22.48
CA PRO A 674 4.63 -2.51 23.60
C PRO A 674 5.34 -3.82 23.22
N VAL A 675 6.52 -4.06 23.80
CA VAL A 675 7.21 -5.37 23.70
C VAL A 675 7.16 -6.05 25.07
N LEU A 676 6.40 -7.13 25.17
CA LEU A 676 6.17 -7.85 26.43
C LEU A 676 7.29 -8.85 26.71
N GLU A 677 7.79 -8.80 27.93
CA GLU A 677 8.60 -9.85 28.55
C GLU A 677 7.76 -10.60 29.60
N GLN A 678 7.71 -11.93 29.52
CA GLN A 678 7.02 -12.77 30.50
C GLN A 678 8.01 -13.52 31.40
N LYS A 679 7.85 -13.38 32.72
CA LYS A 679 8.57 -14.16 33.75
C LYS A 679 7.58 -14.85 34.67
N GLY A 680 7.37 -16.15 34.44
CA GLY A 680 6.31 -16.90 35.12
C GLY A 680 4.93 -16.35 34.73
N GLN A 681 4.19 -15.84 35.71
CA GLN A 681 2.87 -15.22 35.50
C GLN A 681 2.94 -13.69 35.36
N ILE A 682 4.11 -13.09 35.56
CA ILE A 682 4.28 -11.64 35.49
C ILE A 682 4.69 -11.24 34.07
N ILE A 683 3.99 -10.25 33.52
CA ILE A 683 4.37 -9.59 32.27
C ILE A 683 4.85 -8.16 32.55
N ASN A 684 5.82 -7.71 31.77
CA ASN A 684 6.41 -6.38 31.90
C ASN A 684 6.81 -5.81 30.52
N CYS A 685 6.82 -4.49 30.40
CA CYS A 685 7.45 -3.79 29.28
C CYS A 685 8.00 -2.43 29.75
N PRO A 686 8.87 -1.76 28.99
CA PRO A 686 9.19 -0.35 29.20
C PRO A 686 7.91 0.51 29.13
N VAL A 687 7.73 1.41 30.10
CA VAL A 687 6.58 2.31 30.19
C VAL A 687 6.99 3.70 29.73
N GLU A 688 6.22 4.28 28.82
CA GLU A 688 6.41 5.63 28.30
C GLU A 688 5.45 6.61 28.96
N SER A 689 5.94 7.82 29.23
CA SER A 689 5.16 8.87 29.86
C SER A 689 4.02 9.32 28.95
N GLY A 690 2.79 9.39 29.48
CA GLY A 690 1.62 9.85 28.74
C GLY A 690 0.88 8.77 27.95
N LEU A 691 1.37 7.52 27.95
CA LEU A 691 0.65 6.37 27.40
C LEU A 691 -0.15 5.62 28.48
N ARG A 692 -1.32 5.11 28.09
CA ARG A 692 -2.14 4.17 28.87
C ARG A 692 -2.08 2.79 28.24
N TYR A 693 -2.08 1.73 29.03
CA TYR A 693 -1.87 0.36 28.55
C TYR A 693 -3.08 -0.52 28.81
N PHE A 694 -3.46 -1.34 27.83
CA PHE A 694 -4.67 -2.15 27.89
C PHE A 694 -4.35 -3.61 27.57
N LEU A 695 -4.64 -4.50 28.51
CA LEU A 695 -4.57 -5.94 28.30
C LEU A 695 -5.72 -6.39 27.40
N CYS A 696 -5.42 -7.18 26.38
CA CYS A 696 -6.40 -7.80 25.50
C CYS A 696 -6.12 -9.30 25.33
N GLY A 697 -7.14 -10.06 24.92
CA GLY A 697 -7.08 -11.49 24.66
C GLY A 697 -8.34 -11.97 23.97
N THR A 698 -8.41 -13.27 23.62
CA THR A 698 -9.53 -13.85 22.84
C THR A 698 -10.87 -13.83 23.55
N LYS A 699 -10.87 -13.99 24.89
CA LYS A 699 -12.08 -14.21 25.69
C LYS A 699 -12.18 -13.24 26.90
N ILE A 700 -11.51 -12.09 26.81
CA ILE A 700 -11.59 -11.03 27.81
C ILE A 700 -11.98 -9.70 27.17
N GLU A 701 -12.67 -8.85 27.92
CA GLU A 701 -12.81 -7.44 27.56
C GLU A 701 -11.48 -6.72 27.78
N ASP A 702 -11.18 -5.78 26.90
CA ASP A 702 -9.98 -4.95 27.02
C ASP A 702 -10.02 -4.16 28.33
N LYS A 703 -8.96 -4.24 29.12
CA LYS A 703 -8.89 -3.57 30.42
C LYS A 703 -7.58 -2.85 30.61
N GLU A 704 -7.66 -1.66 31.21
CA GLU A 704 -6.49 -0.87 31.53
C GLU A 704 -5.65 -1.55 32.62
N ILE A 705 -4.34 -1.58 32.42
CA ILE A 705 -3.37 -2.19 33.32
C ILE A 705 -2.18 -1.26 33.54
N THR A 706 -1.40 -1.57 34.58
CA THR A 706 -0.09 -0.97 34.83
C THR A 706 0.96 -2.07 34.88
N PHE A 707 2.18 -1.77 34.45
CA PHE A 707 3.29 -2.72 34.51
C PHE A 707 4.12 -2.59 35.79
N PRO A 708 4.63 -3.70 36.35
CA PRO A 708 4.39 -5.09 35.91
C PRO A 708 2.95 -5.56 36.20
N TYR A 709 2.44 -6.50 35.40
CA TYR A 709 1.09 -7.06 35.53
C TYR A 709 1.12 -8.56 35.80
N ASP A 710 0.26 -9.06 36.69
CA ASP A 710 0.16 -10.47 37.06
C ASP A 710 -1.01 -11.17 36.38
N LEU A 711 -0.72 -12.12 35.48
CA LEU A 711 -1.68 -12.94 34.76
C LEU A 711 -2.30 -14.06 35.61
N SER A 712 -1.91 -14.22 36.88
CA SER A 712 -2.44 -15.29 37.75
C SER A 712 -3.95 -15.28 37.92
N ARG A 713 -4.58 -14.11 37.75
CA ARG A 713 -6.04 -13.92 37.84
C ARG A 713 -6.76 -14.10 36.51
N GLU A 714 -6.03 -14.21 35.42
CA GLU A 714 -6.59 -14.43 34.10
C GLU A 714 -6.78 -15.92 33.83
N SER A 715 -7.74 -16.26 32.97
CA SER A 715 -7.91 -17.62 32.48
C SER A 715 -6.68 -18.07 31.67
N ALA A 716 -6.56 -19.38 31.42
CA ALA A 716 -5.65 -19.82 30.37
C ALA A 716 -6.03 -19.15 29.03
N GLY A 717 -5.04 -18.87 28.19
CA GLY A 717 -5.23 -18.14 26.94
C GLY A 717 -4.01 -17.36 26.48
N PHE A 718 -4.15 -16.76 25.30
CA PHE A 718 -3.22 -15.79 24.76
C PHE A 718 -3.61 -14.38 25.21
N TYR A 719 -2.61 -13.60 25.58
CA TYR A 719 -2.76 -12.21 25.97
C TYR A 719 -1.79 -11.33 25.19
N SER A 720 -2.18 -10.08 24.96
CA SER A 720 -1.36 -9.03 24.36
C SER A 720 -1.71 -7.71 25.03
N VAL A 721 -0.94 -6.66 24.76
CA VAL A 721 -1.17 -5.31 25.26
C VAL A 721 -1.04 -4.31 24.12
N TYR A 722 -1.95 -3.34 24.07
CA TYR A 722 -1.77 -2.15 23.25
C TYR A 722 -1.72 -0.91 24.15
N SER A 723 -1.12 0.16 23.64
CA SER A 723 -1.01 1.46 24.29
C SER A 723 -1.91 2.49 23.60
N VAL A 724 -2.35 3.51 24.34
CA VAL A 724 -3.16 4.63 23.84
C VAL A 724 -2.55 5.94 24.30
N ASP A 725 -2.39 6.88 23.38
CA ASP A 725 -1.91 8.22 23.70
C ASP A 725 -3.02 9.16 24.20
N LYS A 726 -2.63 10.41 24.52
CA LYS A 726 -3.55 11.47 24.95
C LYS A 726 -4.59 11.88 23.88
N ARG A 727 -4.36 11.56 22.60
CA ARG A 727 -5.22 11.92 21.45
C ARG A 727 -6.16 10.76 21.07
N GLY A 728 -5.94 9.57 21.62
CA GLY A 728 -6.76 8.38 21.38
C GLY A 728 -6.23 7.48 20.25
N PHE A 729 -5.01 7.73 19.75
CA PHE A 729 -4.35 6.79 18.84
C PHE A 729 -3.91 5.57 19.63
N LYS A 730 -4.31 4.39 19.15
CA LYS A 730 -3.85 3.11 19.69
C LYS A 730 -2.60 2.67 18.92
N SER A 731 -1.64 2.09 19.62
CA SER A 731 -0.64 1.26 18.96
C SER A 731 -1.26 -0.04 18.46
N ASP A 732 -0.47 -0.75 17.67
CA ASP A 732 -0.72 -2.16 17.44
C ASP A 732 -0.59 -3.00 18.72
N CYS A 733 -1.12 -4.22 18.70
CA CYS A 733 -0.99 -5.15 19.81
C CYS A 733 0.45 -5.66 19.91
N SER A 734 0.96 -5.79 21.14
CA SER A 734 2.26 -6.37 21.45
C SER A 734 2.40 -7.81 20.97
N ASN A 735 3.63 -8.33 21.02
CA ASN A 735 3.87 -9.77 20.94
C ASN A 735 2.98 -10.52 21.96
N PRO A 736 2.44 -11.68 21.58
CA PRO A 736 1.55 -12.43 22.46
C PRO A 736 2.33 -13.15 23.56
N VAL A 737 1.69 -13.30 24.70
CA VAL A 737 2.13 -14.12 25.83
C VAL A 737 1.08 -15.19 26.12
N ILE A 738 1.50 -16.36 26.61
CA ILE A 738 0.59 -17.47 26.87
C ILE A 738 0.48 -17.68 28.37
N LYS A 739 -0.75 -17.58 28.90
CA LYS A 739 -1.14 -18.10 30.20
C LYS A 739 -1.62 -19.53 30.01
N THR A 740 -0.97 -20.48 30.67
CA THR A 740 -1.38 -21.88 30.62
C THR A 740 -1.16 -22.56 31.97
N ASP A 741 -1.97 -23.58 32.26
CA ASP A 741 -1.83 -24.50 33.38
C ASP A 741 -1.14 -25.81 32.98
N TRP A 742 -1.06 -26.10 31.68
CA TRP A 742 -0.44 -27.30 31.14
C TRP A 742 0.21 -27.04 29.79
N ARG A 743 1.47 -27.45 29.68
CA ARG A 743 2.26 -27.44 28.45
C ARG A 743 3.12 -28.68 28.39
N GLU A 744 3.16 -29.31 27.21
CA GLU A 744 4.02 -30.46 26.96
C GLU A 744 4.68 -30.35 25.58
N ILE A 745 5.89 -30.91 25.49
CA ILE A 745 6.70 -30.98 24.28
C ILE A 745 6.79 -32.45 23.88
N PHE A 746 6.50 -32.72 22.61
CA PHE A 746 6.62 -34.04 22.00
C PHE A 746 7.73 -33.99 20.95
N GLU A 747 8.89 -34.57 21.28
CA GLU A 747 10.08 -34.58 20.42
C GLU A 747 9.81 -35.35 19.12
N ALA A 748 10.23 -34.81 17.98
CA ALA A 748 9.99 -35.43 16.68
C ALA A 748 10.75 -36.75 16.52
N GLU A 749 11.93 -36.90 17.13
CA GLU A 749 12.69 -38.15 17.09
C GLU A 749 12.06 -39.30 17.87
N ASP A 750 11.14 -39.02 18.79
CA ASP A 750 10.39 -40.02 19.55
C ASP A 750 9.05 -40.35 18.87
N ALA A 751 8.65 -39.58 17.85
CA ALA A 751 7.44 -39.78 17.06
C ALA A 751 7.59 -40.91 16.02
N VAL A 752 6.46 -41.44 15.54
CA VAL A 752 6.48 -42.40 14.43
C VAL A 752 6.73 -41.64 13.14
N SER A 753 7.81 -41.98 12.42
CA SER A 753 8.24 -41.25 11.24
C SER A 753 8.93 -42.16 10.22
N LYS A 754 8.80 -41.83 8.93
CA LYS A 754 9.60 -42.37 7.81
C LYS A 754 10.87 -41.56 7.55
N GLY A 755 10.98 -40.39 8.20
CA GLY A 755 12.11 -39.48 8.11
C GLY A 755 13.36 -40.03 8.79
N THR A 756 14.49 -39.35 8.58
CA THR A 756 15.77 -39.80 9.14
C THR A 756 16.08 -39.03 10.41
N PHE A 757 16.36 -39.74 11.50
CA PHE A 757 16.90 -39.13 12.71
C PHE A 757 18.28 -38.51 12.43
N SER A 758 18.51 -37.30 12.90
CA SER A 758 19.78 -36.59 12.75
C SER A 758 20.06 -35.70 13.96
N ASN A 759 21.32 -35.34 14.13
CA ASN A 759 21.81 -34.42 15.15
C ASN A 759 22.98 -33.56 14.64
N VAL A 760 23.06 -33.38 13.32
CA VAL A 760 24.20 -32.72 12.66
C VAL A 760 24.20 -31.19 12.81
N HIS A 761 23.05 -30.59 13.11
CA HIS A 761 22.88 -29.16 13.40
C HIS A 761 22.74 -28.94 14.90
N SER A 762 23.07 -27.75 15.40
CA SER A 762 22.90 -27.39 16.81
C SER A 762 21.59 -26.64 17.06
N GLY A 763 21.15 -26.57 18.32
CA GLY A 763 20.03 -25.70 18.75
C GLY A 763 18.65 -26.38 18.85
N TYR A 764 18.56 -27.68 18.51
CA TYR A 764 17.35 -28.51 18.68
C TYR A 764 17.10 -28.87 20.16
N SER A 765 15.90 -29.38 20.49
CA SER A 765 15.59 -30.00 21.79
C SER A 765 15.77 -31.52 21.80
N GLY A 766 15.74 -32.13 22.98
CA GLY A 766 15.91 -33.58 23.08
C GLY A 766 17.30 -34.06 22.64
N LYS A 767 17.32 -35.10 21.80
CA LYS A 767 18.52 -35.82 21.35
C LYS A 767 18.89 -35.50 19.90
N GLY A 768 17.94 -35.01 19.11
CA GLY A 768 18.13 -34.71 17.70
C GLY A 768 16.88 -34.13 17.06
N PHE A 769 16.68 -34.44 15.79
CA PHE A 769 15.53 -33.98 15.00
C PHE A 769 15.24 -34.99 13.88
N VAL A 770 14.09 -34.83 13.23
CA VAL A 770 13.70 -35.63 12.06
C VAL A 770 13.89 -34.81 10.79
N VAL A 771 14.68 -35.33 9.85
CA VAL A 771 14.81 -34.76 8.50
C VAL A 771 13.57 -35.12 7.67
N ASP A 772 12.89 -34.10 7.16
CA ASP A 772 11.70 -34.20 6.33
C ASP A 772 11.94 -33.55 4.96
N LEU A 773 11.92 -34.37 3.91
CA LEU A 773 12.29 -33.97 2.56
C LEU A 773 11.09 -33.97 1.63
N TYR A 774 11.01 -33.03 0.71
CA TYR A 774 9.98 -32.97 -0.33
C TYR A 774 9.94 -34.27 -1.16
N THR A 775 11.12 -34.79 -1.54
CA THR A 775 11.24 -36.03 -2.34
C THR A 775 11.03 -37.31 -1.54
N LYS A 776 11.13 -37.24 -0.20
CA LYS A 776 10.93 -38.37 0.71
C LYS A 776 10.32 -37.86 2.03
N PRO A 777 9.01 -37.60 2.04
CA PRO A 777 8.35 -37.01 3.20
C PRO A 777 8.46 -37.91 4.43
N ALA A 778 8.68 -37.29 5.58
CA ALA A 778 8.81 -37.97 6.85
C ALA A 778 7.47 -38.50 7.37
N ASP A 779 6.35 -37.89 6.97
CA ASP A 779 4.99 -38.22 7.43
C ASP A 779 4.92 -38.43 8.95
N VAL A 780 5.40 -37.46 9.73
CA VAL A 780 5.57 -37.58 11.18
C VAL A 780 4.21 -37.71 11.88
N VAL A 781 4.11 -38.65 12.80
CA VAL A 781 2.91 -38.93 13.60
C VAL A 781 3.24 -38.88 15.09
N PHE A 782 2.79 -37.81 15.73
CA PHE A 782 2.85 -37.63 17.18
C PHE A 782 1.67 -38.32 17.85
N THR A 783 1.94 -39.08 18.92
CA THR A 783 0.93 -39.46 19.90
C THR A 783 0.99 -38.44 21.02
N ILE A 784 -0.13 -37.82 21.33
CA ILE A 784 -0.23 -36.84 22.41
C ILE A 784 -1.26 -37.31 23.43
N ASP A 785 -1.02 -37.08 24.71
CA ASP A 785 -1.96 -37.36 25.78
C ASP A 785 -2.27 -36.05 26.47
N VAL A 786 -3.51 -35.57 26.34
CA VAL A 786 -3.93 -34.28 26.95
C VAL A 786 -4.71 -34.53 28.24
N PRO A 787 -4.49 -33.74 29.30
CA PRO A 787 -4.95 -34.08 30.66
C PRO A 787 -6.43 -33.81 30.89
N ALA A 788 -7.07 -32.98 30.06
CA ALA A 788 -8.43 -32.51 30.25
C ALA A 788 -9.11 -32.16 28.92
N ASP A 789 -10.44 -32.14 28.92
CA ASP A 789 -11.20 -31.50 27.85
C ASP A 789 -10.87 -30.01 27.81
N GLY A 790 -10.64 -29.45 26.62
CA GLY A 790 -10.21 -28.07 26.52
C GLY A 790 -9.88 -27.59 25.13
N ASP A 791 -9.57 -26.29 25.04
CA ASP A 791 -8.97 -25.70 23.84
C ASP A 791 -7.45 -25.77 23.99
N TYR A 792 -6.77 -26.23 22.93
CA TYR A 792 -5.32 -26.42 22.89
C TYR A 792 -4.73 -25.68 21.70
N ALA A 793 -3.56 -25.06 21.93
CA ALA A 793 -2.74 -24.47 20.89
C ALA A 793 -1.61 -25.42 20.55
N LEU A 794 -1.53 -25.81 19.28
CA LEU A 794 -0.47 -26.65 18.72
C LEU A 794 0.49 -25.76 17.92
N VAL A 795 1.79 -25.90 18.14
CA VAL A 795 2.83 -25.21 17.39
C VAL A 795 4.02 -26.13 17.14
N LEU A 796 4.54 -26.10 15.93
CA LEU A 796 5.68 -26.89 15.50
C LEU A 796 6.97 -26.07 15.60
N SER A 797 8.02 -26.66 16.17
CA SER A 797 9.39 -26.16 16.07
C SER A 797 10.10 -26.89 14.93
N GLY A 798 10.82 -26.15 14.10
CA GLY A 798 11.61 -26.72 13.02
C GLY A 798 12.61 -25.74 12.43
N ALA A 799 13.53 -26.25 11.62
CA ALA A 799 14.49 -25.45 10.87
C ALA A 799 14.27 -25.65 9.36
N ASN A 800 14.17 -24.55 8.63
CA ASN A 800 14.20 -24.52 7.17
C ASN A 800 15.44 -23.71 6.77
N GLY A 801 16.56 -24.38 6.55
CA GLY A 801 17.83 -23.73 6.27
C GLY A 801 18.08 -23.43 4.79
N HIS A 802 17.05 -23.57 3.93
CA HIS A 802 17.14 -23.12 2.54
C HIS A 802 17.43 -21.63 2.49
N GLY A 803 18.27 -21.20 1.55
CA GLY A 803 18.79 -19.83 1.50
C GLY A 803 18.55 -19.14 0.16
N PRO A 804 18.41 -17.81 0.14
CA PRO A 804 18.56 -16.89 1.28
C PRO A 804 17.33 -16.83 2.21
N ASP A 805 17.52 -16.25 3.41
CA ASP A 805 16.45 -16.01 4.41
C ASP A 805 15.20 -15.39 3.76
N GLY A 806 14.02 -15.89 4.12
CA GLY A 806 12.75 -15.40 3.62
C GLY A 806 12.44 -15.72 2.16
N THR A 807 13.11 -16.69 1.52
CA THR A 807 12.87 -17.07 0.11
C THR A 807 12.03 -18.33 -0.08
N TYR A 808 11.98 -19.20 0.93
CA TYR A 808 11.24 -20.46 0.87
C TYR A 808 10.32 -20.63 2.07
N CYS A 809 9.26 -21.42 1.89
CA CYS A 809 8.32 -21.74 2.96
C CYS A 809 7.97 -23.23 2.91
N THR A 810 8.19 -23.93 4.01
CA THR A 810 7.74 -25.32 4.15
C THR A 810 6.25 -25.34 4.49
N ILE A 811 5.50 -26.27 3.92
CA ILE A 811 4.05 -26.41 4.10
C ILE A 811 3.72 -27.85 4.44
N ARG A 812 3.01 -28.10 5.56
CA ARG A 812 2.54 -29.44 5.93
C ARG A 812 1.09 -29.40 6.38
N SER A 813 0.24 -30.19 5.73
CA SER A 813 -1.13 -30.43 6.22
C SER A 813 -1.08 -31.15 7.56
N VAL A 814 -1.92 -30.72 8.48
CA VAL A 814 -2.00 -31.22 9.85
C VAL A 814 -3.32 -31.94 10.04
N PHE A 815 -3.26 -33.18 10.49
CA PHE A 815 -4.46 -33.95 10.85
C PHE A 815 -4.44 -34.27 12.33
N VAL A 816 -5.54 -33.98 13.01
CA VAL A 816 -5.80 -34.43 14.38
C VAL A 816 -6.86 -35.52 14.33
N ASP A 817 -6.53 -36.71 14.80
CA ASP A 817 -7.38 -37.91 14.73
C ASP A 817 -7.94 -38.19 13.32
N ASN A 818 -7.09 -38.02 12.30
CA ASN A 818 -7.42 -38.12 10.87
C ASN A 818 -8.41 -37.08 10.34
N VAL A 819 -8.68 -36.01 11.08
CA VAL A 819 -9.44 -34.85 10.62
C VAL A 819 -8.48 -33.73 10.23
N ASP A 820 -8.62 -33.24 9.00
CA ASP A 820 -7.86 -32.08 8.53
C ASP A 820 -8.09 -30.90 9.48
N SER A 821 -6.99 -30.37 9.98
CA SER A 821 -6.93 -29.39 11.04
C SER A 821 -6.27 -28.08 10.62
N GLY A 822 -5.86 -27.96 9.35
CA GLY A 822 -5.15 -26.82 8.80
C GLY A 822 -3.72 -27.17 8.41
N THR A 823 -2.87 -26.15 8.28
CA THR A 823 -1.52 -26.29 7.75
C THR A 823 -0.51 -25.60 8.66
N PHE A 824 0.62 -26.27 8.90
CA PHE A 824 1.80 -25.63 9.47
C PHE A 824 2.69 -25.08 8.37
N ILE A 825 3.22 -23.88 8.63
CA ILE A 825 4.18 -23.21 7.76
C ILE A 825 5.48 -22.89 8.50
N LEU A 826 6.62 -23.11 7.84
CA LEU A 826 7.94 -22.77 8.38
C LEU A 826 8.74 -21.97 7.33
N GLU A 827 8.99 -20.71 7.63
CA GLU A 827 9.80 -19.82 6.80
C GLU A 827 11.26 -20.26 6.77
N ALA A 828 11.90 -20.06 5.63
CA ALA A 828 13.32 -20.31 5.47
C ALA A 828 14.15 -19.23 6.16
N THR A 829 15.21 -19.65 6.84
CA THR A 829 16.11 -18.78 7.60
C THR A 829 17.49 -18.62 6.95
N GLY A 830 17.79 -19.42 5.92
CA GLY A 830 19.13 -19.55 5.35
C GLY A 830 20.14 -20.27 6.25
N ASP A 831 19.75 -20.76 7.42
CA ASP A 831 20.62 -21.44 8.37
C ASP A 831 19.90 -22.60 9.07
N TRP A 832 20.35 -23.82 8.80
CA TRP A 832 19.83 -25.04 9.42
C TRP A 832 20.05 -25.13 10.95
N ASN A 833 20.83 -24.23 11.55
CA ASN A 833 20.98 -24.10 13.01
C ASN A 833 19.99 -23.09 13.63
N LYS A 834 19.21 -22.38 12.81
CA LYS A 834 18.21 -21.41 13.28
C LYS A 834 16.82 -22.05 13.25
N TRP A 835 16.35 -22.42 14.44
CA TRP A 835 15.04 -23.03 14.66
C TRP A 835 13.97 -21.95 14.83
N THR A 836 12.84 -22.12 14.15
CA THR A 836 11.69 -21.21 14.16
C THR A 836 10.42 -21.94 14.57
N ARG A 837 9.40 -21.17 14.96
CA ARG A 837 8.07 -21.69 15.27
C ARG A 837 7.13 -21.47 14.09
N SER A 838 6.28 -22.46 13.83
CA SER A 838 5.18 -22.32 12.89
C SER A 838 4.11 -21.34 13.38
N ASN A 839 3.10 -21.11 12.54
CA ASN A 839 1.81 -20.61 12.99
C ASN A 839 1.16 -21.55 14.03
N TYR A 840 0.18 -21.04 14.78
CA TYR A 840 -0.59 -21.83 15.75
C TYR A 840 -1.81 -22.46 15.08
N ILE A 841 -2.10 -23.70 15.45
CA ILE A 841 -3.39 -24.34 15.16
C ILE A 841 -4.13 -24.53 16.48
N LEU A 842 -5.34 -23.97 16.58
CA LEU A 842 -6.18 -24.13 17.77
C LEU A 842 -7.18 -25.27 17.57
N LYS A 843 -7.28 -26.18 18.54
CA LYS A 843 -8.22 -27.30 18.51
C LYS A 843 -8.85 -27.56 19.87
N ASN A 844 -10.14 -27.88 19.83
CA ASN A 844 -10.82 -28.45 20.97
C ASN A 844 -10.52 -29.95 21.05
N LEU A 845 -9.91 -30.41 22.14
CA LEU A 845 -9.52 -31.80 22.36
C LEU A 845 -10.22 -32.36 23.61
N LYS A 846 -10.38 -33.69 23.64
CA LYS A 846 -10.93 -34.42 24.78
C LYS A 846 -9.81 -34.93 25.67
N ALA A 847 -10.07 -35.12 26.95
CA ALA A 847 -9.07 -35.74 27.82
C ALA A 847 -8.67 -37.12 27.29
N GLY A 848 -7.37 -37.38 27.21
CA GLY A 848 -6.80 -38.65 26.77
C GLY A 848 -5.96 -38.55 25.50
N ARG A 849 -5.85 -39.68 24.82
CA ARG A 849 -4.91 -39.89 23.72
C ARG A 849 -5.46 -39.39 22.40
N HIS A 850 -4.65 -38.61 21.69
CA HIS A 850 -4.90 -38.12 20.34
C HIS A 850 -3.70 -38.40 19.42
N VAL A 851 -3.95 -38.35 18.12
CA VAL A 851 -2.91 -38.50 17.08
C VAL A 851 -2.83 -37.24 16.25
N VAL A 852 -1.64 -36.63 16.19
CA VAL A 852 -1.35 -35.49 15.30
C VAL A 852 -0.40 -35.96 14.22
N SER A 853 -0.82 -35.91 12.95
CA SER A 853 0.03 -36.28 11.81
C SER A 853 0.31 -35.11 10.88
N LEU A 854 1.58 -34.94 10.51
CA LEU A 854 2.04 -34.01 9.50
C LEU A 854 2.17 -34.75 8.17
N ARG A 855 1.55 -34.23 7.11
CA ARG A 855 1.54 -34.86 5.78
C ARG A 855 1.93 -33.85 4.72
N LEU A 856 2.64 -34.32 3.70
CA LEU A 856 2.90 -33.55 2.49
C LEU A 856 2.04 -34.10 1.34
N ASN A 857 1.32 -33.21 0.67
CA ASN A 857 0.48 -33.50 -0.49
C ASN A 857 -0.49 -34.69 -0.28
N PRO A 858 -1.30 -34.68 0.80
CA PRO A 858 -2.18 -35.80 1.12
C PRO A 858 -3.22 -36.11 0.04
N GLU A 859 -3.59 -35.14 -0.80
CA GLU A 859 -4.53 -35.30 -1.92
C GLU A 859 -3.87 -35.84 -3.20
N GLY A 860 -2.53 -35.87 -3.27
CA GLY A 860 -1.80 -36.20 -4.49
C GLY A 860 -1.97 -35.16 -5.61
N LYS A 861 -2.32 -33.90 -5.27
CA LYS A 861 -2.62 -32.80 -6.22
C LYS A 861 -1.53 -31.74 -6.31
N GLY A 862 -0.59 -31.71 -5.37
CA GLY A 862 0.50 -30.74 -5.30
C GLY A 862 0.15 -29.46 -4.52
N PHE A 863 -0.93 -29.45 -3.74
CA PHE A 863 -1.38 -28.24 -3.02
C PHE A 863 -0.38 -27.74 -1.98
N ASP A 864 0.38 -28.62 -1.35
CA ASP A 864 1.40 -28.24 -0.37
C ASP A 864 2.74 -27.79 -0.99
N SER A 865 2.78 -27.48 -2.29
CA SER A 865 4.00 -27.03 -2.99
C SER A 865 4.08 -25.50 -2.99
N ASN A 866 5.16 -24.93 -2.43
CA ASN A 866 5.38 -23.48 -2.37
C ASN A 866 5.64 -22.88 -3.76
N MET A 867 5.74 -21.54 -3.85
CA MET A 867 6.00 -20.81 -5.11
C MET A 867 7.28 -19.97 -5.04
N SER A 868 8.34 -20.54 -4.49
CA SER A 868 9.58 -19.81 -4.30
C SER A 868 10.25 -19.47 -5.64
N HIS A 869 10.91 -18.30 -5.71
CA HIS A 869 11.56 -17.79 -6.93
C HIS A 869 12.81 -18.59 -7.35
N GLY A 870 13.08 -19.72 -6.69
CA GLY A 870 14.16 -20.66 -7.01
C GLY A 870 13.73 -21.69 -8.04
N ARG A 871 14.68 -22.25 -8.81
CA ARG A 871 14.41 -23.29 -9.82
C ARG A 871 14.07 -24.66 -9.22
N GLU A 872 13.87 -24.75 -7.92
CA GLU A 872 13.68 -26.00 -7.16
C GLU A 872 12.55 -25.83 -6.15
N ASP A 873 11.63 -26.80 -6.10
CA ASP A 873 10.59 -26.89 -5.08
C ASP A 873 11.24 -27.28 -3.74
N ALA A 874 11.76 -26.28 -3.01
CA ALA A 874 12.42 -26.49 -1.74
C ALA A 874 11.40 -26.41 -0.59
N ASN A 875 10.81 -27.56 -0.27
CA ASN A 875 9.85 -27.75 0.81
C ASN A 875 10.42 -28.60 1.97
N ASP A 876 11.74 -28.76 2.01
CA ASP A 876 12.43 -29.55 3.02
C ASP A 876 12.52 -28.80 4.35
N CYS A 877 12.46 -29.54 5.46
CA CYS A 877 12.69 -29.01 6.79
C CYS A 877 13.30 -30.06 7.72
N ASN A 878 13.87 -29.58 8.83
CA ASN A 878 14.19 -30.39 9.99
C ASN A 878 13.11 -30.14 11.05
N LEU A 879 12.49 -31.21 11.53
CA LEU A 879 11.42 -31.17 12.52
C LEU A 879 11.99 -31.45 13.91
N ASP A 880 11.79 -30.52 14.83
CA ASP A 880 12.34 -30.54 16.20
C ASP A 880 11.32 -31.16 17.16
N TYR A 881 10.23 -30.46 17.44
CA TYR A 881 9.18 -30.92 18.33
C TYR A 881 7.82 -30.29 18.03
N LEU A 882 6.76 -30.94 18.50
CA LEU A 882 5.43 -30.37 18.62
C LEU A 882 5.20 -29.91 20.07
N GLU A 883 4.94 -28.62 20.29
CA GLU A 883 4.52 -28.08 21.59
C GLU A 883 3.01 -27.94 21.62
N ILE A 884 2.41 -28.38 22.73
CA ILE A 884 0.98 -28.25 22.98
C ILE A 884 0.78 -27.51 24.29
N SER A 885 0.01 -26.43 24.24
CA SER A 885 -0.38 -25.66 25.42
C SER A 885 -1.90 -25.70 25.59
N ARG A 886 -2.37 -26.02 26.79
CA ARG A 886 -3.79 -25.86 27.12
C ARG A 886 -4.09 -24.38 27.29
N ILE A 887 -5.06 -23.89 26.53
CA ILE A 887 -5.50 -22.50 26.55
C ILE A 887 -6.93 -22.35 27.08
N GLN A 888 -7.63 -23.45 27.39
CA GLN A 888 -8.86 -23.45 28.18
C GLN A 888 -9.17 -24.83 28.77
#